data_AF-A0A930GR38-F1
#
_entry.id   AF-A0A930GR38-F1
#
_cell.length_a   1.000
_cell.length_b   1.000
_cell.length_c   1.000
_cell.angle_alpha   90.00
_cell.angle_beta   90.00
_cell.angle_gamma   90.00
#
_symmetry.space_group_name_H-M   'P 1'
#
loop_
_entity.id
_entity.type
_entity.pdbx_description
1 polymer ?
#
loop_
_entity_poly.entity_id
_entity_poly.type
_entity_poly.pdbx_seq_one_letter_code
_entity_poly.pdbx_strand_id
1 'polypeptide(L)'
;MLAVNMADVISVIKSIAPHLVAIVTLFVAALVVMFITRKEKPARKNLTRTASWLVFGLGTLLSINLMINGPLKTMITLATGRGVITEQSLNEAKSLGEEISSEGIVLLKNDSTLPLQKGSKLNLFGWSSTNPLYGGTGSGGLNDSFPTVSLIEGLQNAGFEVNEELVKFYTDFRQKRPTVGMWGQDWTIPEPSIKQYNEANIFDNARNYSDKAVVVIARSGGEGADLPRSLDPGVEDTFVDGGTFGSKGIRYSDQKDDLDADKSYLELSNRETAMLDAVNKKFKNIIVIINASNPMELGFVNEYENITSVVWCPGAGQTGFNALGKILDGEVNPSGKTSDIFVYDLKTTPSYNNFGDFHYTNMDEFAVEDRGVSYKPSFVNYVEGIYVGYRFYETAAKEGAINYAGYVQYPFGYGLSYTNFTKEMGEIVANNGKISVDVLVTNTGNVAGKDVVQLYFNPPYTNGGIEKASTNLIGFAKTKLLQPGESETVKITFAVEDMASFDEKIKKAYVLEKGVYEISLQEDSHNILDTRTFPLEDDIVYGDTNKRSSDDAVATSKLDDMRGDFTVLSRKDKFANLEEATKAPTNFVLPEDKKAEFLNNSNYDGKKLDIESDEMPKTNANNKIKLAELRGLDYDDEAWESLLDNLSFDDMSKLVALGGYQTTTIGKIGKVQTVDCDGPSSINNNFTKKGSIGLPATIMLANTFNTDLAHSFGDSIGKMADE
;
A
#
# COMPACT_ATOMS: atom_id res chain seq x y z
N MET A 1 0.48 -14.51 -4.28
CA MET A 1 1.53 -15.41 -4.84
C MET A 1 1.58 -15.26 -6.35
N LEU A 2 2.75 -14.94 -6.90
CA LEU A 2 2.98 -14.86 -8.35
C LEU A 2 2.87 -16.26 -8.98
N ALA A 3 2.08 -16.38 -10.06
CA ALA A 3 2.05 -17.61 -10.85
C ALA A 3 3.30 -17.72 -11.73
N VAL A 4 3.69 -18.94 -12.12
CA VAL A 4 4.83 -19.16 -13.03
C VAL A 4 4.53 -18.54 -14.39
N ASN A 5 5.29 -17.53 -14.78
CA ASN A 5 5.16 -16.85 -16.06
C ASN A 5 5.84 -17.66 -17.17
N MET A 6 5.11 -17.93 -18.25
CA MET A 6 5.66 -18.67 -19.39
C MET A 6 6.77 -17.91 -20.14
N ALA A 7 6.77 -16.58 -20.12
CA ALA A 7 7.86 -15.79 -20.69
C ALA A 7 9.17 -16.02 -19.92
N ASP A 8 9.10 -16.10 -18.59
CA ASP A 8 10.26 -16.40 -17.73
C ASP A 8 10.74 -17.83 -17.96
N VAL A 9 9.84 -18.80 -18.10
CA VAL A 9 10.19 -20.18 -18.48
C VAL A 9 10.91 -20.21 -19.82
N ILE A 10 10.42 -19.48 -20.82
CA ILE A 10 11.06 -19.39 -22.13
C ILE A 10 12.44 -18.72 -22.02
N SER A 11 12.57 -17.66 -21.22
CA SER A 11 13.85 -16.99 -20.96
C SER A 11 14.87 -17.94 -20.31
N VAL A 12 14.44 -18.71 -19.30
CA VAL A 12 15.26 -19.74 -18.66
C VAL A 12 15.67 -20.81 -19.66
N ILE A 13 14.75 -21.32 -20.49
CA ILE A 13 15.07 -22.30 -21.54
C ILE A 13 16.09 -21.73 -22.53
N LYS A 14 15.92 -20.47 -22.98
CA LYS A 14 16.88 -19.80 -23.86
C LYS A 14 18.26 -19.68 -23.22
N SER A 15 18.31 -19.36 -21.92
CA SER A 15 19.57 -19.24 -21.19
C SER A 15 20.34 -20.56 -21.07
N ILE A 16 19.65 -21.71 -21.01
CA ILE A 16 20.29 -23.04 -20.93
C ILE A 16 20.45 -23.74 -22.29
N ALA A 17 19.85 -23.20 -23.36
CA ALA A 17 19.86 -23.80 -24.68
C ALA A 17 21.27 -24.16 -25.20
N PRO A 18 22.32 -23.33 -25.04
CA PRO A 18 23.67 -23.69 -25.48
C PRO A 18 24.19 -24.98 -24.82
N HIS A 19 23.89 -25.19 -23.54
CA HIS A 19 24.30 -26.39 -22.80
C HIS A 19 23.51 -27.63 -23.24
N LEU A 20 22.20 -27.48 -23.48
CA LEU A 20 21.37 -28.56 -24.03
C LEU A 20 21.85 -28.98 -25.42
N VAL A 21 22.20 -28.03 -26.28
CA VAL A 21 22.78 -28.30 -27.60
C VAL A 21 24.09 -29.07 -27.46
N ALA A 22 24.98 -28.68 -26.55
CA ALA A 22 26.25 -29.40 -26.32
C ALA A 22 26.03 -30.87 -25.91
N ILE A 23 25.06 -31.15 -25.03
CA ILE A 23 24.70 -32.52 -24.62
C ILE A 23 24.23 -33.33 -25.84
N VAL A 24 23.31 -32.76 -26.64
CA VAL A 24 22.79 -33.44 -27.84
C VAL A 24 23.89 -33.68 -28.86
N THR A 25 24.79 -32.72 -29.09
CA THR A 25 25.93 -32.88 -30.00
C THR A 25 26.86 -34.02 -29.56
N LEU A 26 27.21 -34.08 -28.27
CA LEU A 26 28.04 -35.15 -27.73
C LEU A 26 27.35 -36.53 -27.83
N PHE A 27 26.04 -36.58 -27.63
CA PHE A 27 25.26 -37.80 -27.79
C PHE A 27 25.28 -38.31 -29.24
N VAL A 28 25.03 -37.41 -30.20
CA VAL A 28 25.08 -37.75 -31.63
C VAL A 28 26.48 -38.19 -32.04
N ALA A 29 27.53 -37.49 -31.57
CA ALA A 29 28.91 -37.90 -31.82
C ALA A 29 29.20 -39.31 -31.28
N ALA A 30 28.70 -39.65 -30.09
CA ALA A 30 28.84 -40.98 -29.53
C ALA A 30 28.15 -42.06 -30.39
N LEU A 31 26.94 -41.78 -30.89
CA LEU A 31 26.23 -42.68 -31.81
C LEU A 31 26.98 -42.85 -33.15
N VAL A 32 27.54 -41.78 -33.70
CA VAL A 32 28.37 -41.83 -34.91
C VAL A 32 29.60 -42.73 -34.70
N VAL A 33 30.27 -42.62 -33.54
CA VAL A 33 31.37 -43.52 -33.17
C VAL A 33 30.92 -44.97 -33.07
N MET A 34 29.70 -45.25 -32.56
CA MET A 34 29.15 -46.62 -32.57
C MET A 34 29.03 -47.18 -33.99
N PHE A 35 28.62 -46.35 -34.94
CA PHE A 35 28.44 -46.75 -36.34
C PHE A 35 29.77 -46.98 -37.05
N ILE A 36 30.72 -46.04 -36.96
CA ILE A 36 32.01 -46.10 -37.66
C ILE A 36 32.87 -47.26 -37.16
N THR A 37 32.86 -47.54 -35.85
CA THR A 37 33.65 -48.63 -35.24
C THR A 37 33.08 -50.02 -35.49
N ARG A 38 31.96 -50.17 -36.22
CA ARG A 38 31.27 -51.46 -36.41
C ARG A 38 32.16 -52.54 -37.03
N LYS A 39 33.07 -52.14 -37.93
CA LYS A 39 33.99 -53.01 -38.68
C LYS A 39 35.39 -53.16 -38.05
N GLU A 40 35.65 -52.53 -36.91
CA GLU A 40 36.94 -52.62 -36.20
C GLU A 40 37.13 -53.94 -35.44
N LYS A 41 38.38 -54.29 -35.14
CA LYS A 41 38.73 -55.48 -34.34
C LYS A 41 38.07 -55.41 -32.95
N PRO A 42 37.59 -56.53 -32.36
CA PRO A 42 36.79 -56.53 -31.13
C PRO A 42 37.40 -55.72 -29.98
N ALA A 43 38.70 -55.86 -29.73
CA ALA A 43 39.38 -55.13 -28.65
C ALA A 43 39.36 -53.61 -28.85
N ARG A 44 39.70 -53.13 -30.06
CA ARG A 44 39.71 -51.71 -30.41
C ARG A 44 38.30 -51.13 -30.49
N LYS A 45 37.36 -51.87 -31.06
CA LYS A 45 35.94 -51.53 -31.12
C LYS A 45 35.34 -51.32 -29.73
N ASN A 46 35.55 -52.25 -28.81
CA ASN A 46 35.02 -52.14 -27.46
C ASN A 46 35.65 -50.97 -26.71
N LEU A 47 36.98 -50.81 -26.82
CA LEU A 47 37.67 -49.69 -26.17
C LEU A 47 37.18 -48.32 -26.68
N THR A 48 37.11 -48.11 -28.00
CA THR A 48 36.68 -46.83 -28.58
C THR A 48 35.22 -46.51 -28.26
N ARG A 49 34.33 -47.52 -28.24
CA ARG A 49 32.92 -47.33 -27.88
C ARG A 49 32.74 -46.98 -26.40
N THR A 50 33.44 -47.69 -25.51
CA THR A 50 33.44 -47.38 -24.08
C THR A 50 33.98 -45.99 -23.82
N ALA A 51 35.11 -45.62 -24.46
CA ALA A 51 35.68 -44.28 -24.35
C ALA A 51 34.71 -43.19 -24.84
N SER A 52 33.99 -43.44 -25.94
CA SER A 52 33.01 -42.47 -26.48
C SER A 52 31.83 -42.23 -25.53
N TRP A 53 31.31 -43.29 -24.89
CA TRP A 53 30.26 -43.13 -23.88
C TRP A 53 30.75 -42.47 -22.60
N LEU A 54 32.01 -42.72 -22.21
CA LEU A 54 32.64 -42.00 -21.09
C LEU A 54 32.80 -40.51 -21.40
N VAL A 55 33.24 -40.14 -22.61
CA VAL A 55 33.33 -38.73 -23.03
C VAL A 55 31.96 -38.07 -23.06
N PHE A 56 30.94 -38.74 -23.58
CA PHE A 56 29.56 -38.26 -23.51
C PHE A 56 29.10 -38.05 -22.06
N GLY A 57 29.33 -39.03 -21.18
CA GLY A 57 28.96 -38.96 -19.76
C GLY A 57 29.64 -37.79 -19.05
N LEU A 58 30.95 -37.62 -19.24
CA LEU A 58 31.72 -36.52 -18.67
C LEU A 58 31.28 -35.15 -19.21
N GLY A 59 31.09 -35.03 -20.53
CA GLY A 59 30.63 -33.78 -21.13
C GLY A 59 29.18 -33.41 -20.75
N THR A 60 28.33 -34.41 -20.52
CA THR A 60 26.98 -34.22 -19.99
C THR A 60 27.03 -33.72 -18.55
N LEU A 61 27.83 -34.35 -17.69
CA LEU A 61 28.02 -33.91 -16.31
C LEU A 61 28.58 -32.49 -16.23
N LEU A 62 29.55 -32.15 -17.07
CA LEU A 62 30.11 -30.80 -17.16
C LEU A 62 29.03 -29.80 -17.61
N SER A 63 28.25 -30.12 -18.64
CA SER A 63 27.19 -29.24 -19.15
C SER A 63 26.10 -29.02 -18.09
N ILE A 64 25.71 -30.06 -17.36
CA ILE A 64 24.77 -29.95 -16.23
C ILE A 64 25.35 -29.08 -15.11
N ASN A 65 26.63 -29.29 -14.76
CA ASN A 65 27.29 -28.49 -13.74
C ASN A 65 27.35 -26.99 -14.14
N LEU A 66 27.63 -26.69 -15.41
CA LEU A 66 27.63 -25.33 -15.93
C LEU A 66 26.23 -24.71 -15.94
N MET A 67 25.17 -25.47 -16.26
CA MET A 67 23.79 -24.99 -16.13
C MET A 67 23.44 -24.65 -14.68
N ILE A 68 23.75 -25.55 -13.74
CA ILE A 68 23.46 -25.38 -12.30
C ILE A 68 24.23 -24.19 -11.70
N ASN A 69 25.50 -24.02 -12.07
CA ASN A 69 26.36 -22.95 -11.52
C ASN A 69 26.29 -21.63 -12.30
N GLY A 70 25.66 -21.62 -13.48
CA GLY A 70 25.45 -20.43 -14.30
C GLY A 70 23.97 -20.02 -14.30
N PRO A 71 23.26 -20.15 -15.43
CA PRO A 71 21.92 -19.59 -15.62
C PRO A 71 20.86 -20.10 -14.62
N LEU A 72 20.97 -21.33 -14.12
CA LEU A 72 19.99 -21.89 -13.17
C LEU A 72 20.33 -21.58 -11.70
N LYS A 73 21.51 -21.03 -11.41
CA LYS A 73 22.00 -20.87 -10.04
C LYS A 73 21.03 -20.04 -9.19
N THR A 74 20.63 -18.87 -9.70
CA THR A 74 19.68 -17.97 -9.02
C THR A 74 18.36 -18.67 -8.70
N MET A 75 17.76 -19.34 -9.68
CA MET A 75 16.48 -20.05 -9.49
C MET A 75 16.57 -21.19 -8.49
N ILE A 76 17.66 -21.98 -8.54
CA ILE A 76 17.86 -23.10 -7.61
C ILE A 76 18.07 -22.58 -6.20
N THR A 77 18.86 -21.52 -6.02
CA THR A 77 19.09 -20.92 -4.70
C THR A 77 17.82 -20.33 -4.14
N LEU A 78 17.05 -19.58 -4.94
CA LEU A 78 15.76 -19.03 -4.52
C LEU A 78 14.76 -20.13 -4.15
N ALA A 79 14.77 -21.27 -4.83
CA ALA A 79 13.85 -22.39 -4.57
C ALA A 79 14.27 -23.31 -3.40
N THR A 80 15.48 -23.16 -2.85
CA THR A 80 16.02 -24.08 -1.82
C THR A 80 16.15 -23.46 -0.42
N GLY A 81 15.65 -22.25 -0.22
CA GLY A 81 15.63 -21.58 1.10
C GLY A 81 14.86 -22.36 2.18
N ARG A 82 15.33 -22.26 3.43
CA ARG A 82 14.80 -22.98 4.59
C ARG A 82 14.66 -22.03 5.80
N GLY A 83 13.86 -20.98 5.66
CA GLY A 83 13.46 -20.11 6.78
C GLY A 83 12.21 -20.65 7.47
N VAL A 84 12.19 -20.64 8.80
CA VAL A 84 11.01 -20.96 9.63
C VAL A 84 11.05 -20.07 10.86
N ILE A 85 10.02 -19.24 11.04
CA ILE A 85 9.90 -18.42 12.24
C ILE A 85 9.65 -19.27 13.48
N THR A 86 10.14 -18.82 14.62
CA THR A 86 9.96 -19.48 15.91
C THR A 86 8.52 -19.38 16.39
N GLU A 87 8.08 -20.33 17.23
CA GLU A 87 6.74 -20.28 17.83
C GLU A 87 6.56 -19.04 18.73
N GLN A 88 7.64 -18.58 19.36
CA GLN A 88 7.63 -17.35 20.14
C GLN A 88 7.33 -16.13 19.27
N SER A 89 8.09 -15.91 18.20
CA SER A 89 7.89 -14.78 17.29
C SER A 89 6.53 -14.84 16.59
N LEU A 90 6.05 -16.04 16.27
CA LEU A 90 4.68 -16.25 15.79
C LEU A 90 3.63 -15.74 16.79
N ASN A 91 3.74 -16.10 18.08
CA ASN A 91 2.78 -15.69 19.10
C ASN A 91 2.86 -14.19 19.41
N GLU A 92 4.06 -13.62 19.47
CA GLU A 92 4.26 -12.18 19.62
C GLU A 92 3.62 -11.39 18.47
N ALA A 93 3.82 -11.82 17.22
CA ALA A 93 3.21 -11.20 16.06
C ALA A 93 1.68 -11.33 16.03
N LYS A 94 1.11 -12.46 16.50
CA LYS A 94 -0.35 -12.60 16.67
C LYS A 94 -0.91 -11.56 17.63
N SER A 95 -0.29 -11.42 18.80
CA SER A 95 -0.70 -10.46 19.82
C SER A 95 -0.57 -9.02 19.33
N LEU A 96 0.55 -8.70 18.67
CA LEU A 96 0.75 -7.38 18.07
C LEU A 96 -0.30 -7.08 16.98
N GLY A 97 -0.65 -8.05 16.14
CA GLY A 97 -1.70 -7.88 15.13
C GLY A 97 -3.08 -7.59 15.73
N GLU A 98 -3.40 -8.19 16.87
CA GLU A 98 -4.62 -7.88 17.62
C GLU A 98 -4.56 -6.50 18.28
N GLU A 99 -3.41 -6.09 18.82
CA GLU A 99 -3.23 -4.78 19.44
C GLU A 99 -3.36 -3.65 18.42
N ILE A 100 -2.68 -3.77 17.26
CA ILE A 100 -2.81 -2.84 16.14
C ILE A 100 -4.26 -2.73 15.70
N SER A 101 -4.97 -3.85 15.57
CA SER A 101 -6.38 -3.83 15.15
C SER A 101 -7.29 -3.23 16.23
N SER A 102 -7.00 -3.46 17.51
CA SER A 102 -7.74 -2.87 18.64
C SER A 102 -7.63 -1.35 18.68
N GLU A 103 -6.50 -0.81 18.22
CA GLU A 103 -6.25 0.62 18.15
C GLU A 103 -6.52 1.26 16.79
N GLY A 104 -6.63 0.47 15.72
CA GLY A 104 -6.75 0.94 14.33
C GLY A 104 -8.14 0.81 13.72
N ILE A 105 -9.02 -0.01 14.31
CA ILE A 105 -10.44 -0.06 13.90
C ILE A 105 -11.10 1.26 14.33
N VAL A 106 -11.76 1.92 13.38
CA VAL A 106 -12.33 3.26 13.56
C VAL A 106 -13.84 3.16 13.74
N LEU A 107 -14.35 3.72 14.82
CA LEU A 107 -15.79 3.90 15.01
C LEU A 107 -16.22 5.20 14.33
N LEU A 108 -16.96 5.10 13.22
CA LEU A 108 -17.35 6.26 12.40
C LEU A 108 -18.68 6.88 12.85
N LYS A 109 -19.62 6.03 13.29
CA LYS A 109 -20.94 6.44 13.79
C LYS A 109 -21.33 5.55 14.96
N ASN A 110 -21.98 6.10 15.98
CA ASN A 110 -22.60 5.33 17.05
C ASN A 110 -23.71 6.08 17.79
N ASP A 111 -24.97 5.81 17.46
CA ASP A 111 -26.16 6.33 18.14
C ASP A 111 -26.53 5.45 19.34
N SER A 112 -25.55 5.19 20.22
CA SER A 112 -25.68 4.37 21.45
C SER A 112 -26.08 2.90 21.23
N THR A 113 -25.77 2.33 20.06
CA THR A 113 -26.03 0.90 19.78
C THR A 113 -24.87 0.01 20.20
N LEU A 114 -23.63 0.50 20.05
CA LEU A 114 -22.43 -0.17 20.54
C LEU A 114 -21.97 0.42 21.88
N PRO A 115 -21.37 -0.39 22.78
CA PRO A 115 -21.08 -1.81 22.62
C PRO A 115 -22.31 -2.72 22.82
N LEU A 116 -22.27 -3.91 22.25
CA LEU A 116 -23.26 -4.97 22.42
C LEU A 116 -23.00 -5.79 23.68
N GLN A 117 -24.06 -6.37 24.23
CA GLN A 117 -23.92 -7.32 25.33
C GLN A 117 -23.27 -8.64 24.86
N LYS A 118 -22.28 -9.13 25.59
CA LYS A 118 -21.69 -10.45 25.40
C LYS A 118 -22.75 -11.56 25.40
N GLY A 119 -22.62 -12.55 24.51
CA GLY A 119 -23.66 -13.57 24.28
C GLY A 119 -24.80 -13.12 23.38
N SER A 120 -24.76 -11.90 22.83
CA SER A 120 -25.76 -11.45 21.86
C SER A 120 -25.76 -12.35 20.63
N LYS A 121 -26.97 -12.66 20.15
CA LYS A 121 -27.21 -13.35 18.88
C LYS A 121 -27.20 -12.34 17.74
N LEU A 122 -26.41 -12.58 16.70
CA LEU A 122 -26.21 -11.65 15.60
C LEU A 122 -26.68 -12.26 14.27
N ASN A 123 -27.46 -11.50 13.50
CA ASN A 123 -27.68 -11.76 12.09
C ASN A 123 -26.63 -11.01 11.27
N LEU A 124 -25.69 -11.75 10.67
CA LEU A 124 -24.64 -11.17 9.83
C LEU A 124 -25.12 -11.15 8.38
N PHE A 125 -25.59 -9.99 7.90
CA PHE A 125 -25.98 -9.76 6.52
C PHE A 125 -24.79 -9.27 5.68
N GLY A 126 -24.89 -9.47 4.37
CA GLY A 126 -23.82 -9.24 3.41
C GLY A 126 -22.95 -10.49 3.25
N TRP A 127 -22.77 -10.95 2.02
CA TRP A 127 -21.97 -12.14 1.72
C TRP A 127 -20.52 -12.02 2.20
N SER A 128 -20.01 -10.79 2.26
CA SER A 128 -18.66 -10.49 2.77
C SER A 128 -18.45 -10.88 4.24
N SER A 129 -19.50 -11.17 5.01
CA SER A 129 -19.41 -11.67 6.39
C SER A 129 -18.76 -13.07 6.47
N THR A 130 -18.99 -13.95 5.49
CA THR A 130 -18.36 -15.28 5.43
C THR A 130 -17.02 -15.26 4.69
N ASN A 131 -16.80 -14.23 3.89
CA ASN A 131 -15.66 -14.10 3.00
C ASN A 131 -14.99 -12.71 3.12
N PRO A 132 -14.50 -12.32 4.32
CA PRO A 132 -13.95 -10.99 4.54
C PRO A 132 -12.60 -10.81 3.82
N LEU A 133 -12.14 -9.57 3.79
CA LEU A 133 -10.82 -9.16 3.35
C LEU A 133 -9.88 -8.99 4.54
N TYR A 134 -8.75 -9.69 4.47
CA TYR A 134 -7.70 -9.62 5.48
C TYR A 134 -6.61 -8.60 5.13
N GLY A 135 -6.56 -8.11 3.89
CA GLY A 135 -5.56 -7.19 3.37
C GLY A 135 -5.75 -6.97 1.86
N GLY A 136 -4.80 -6.28 1.24
CA GLY A 136 -4.75 -6.14 -0.21
C GLY A 136 -4.25 -7.42 -0.90
N THR A 137 -4.39 -7.48 -2.22
CA THR A 137 -3.81 -8.56 -3.04
C THR A 137 -2.43 -8.17 -3.59
N GLY A 138 -1.76 -9.09 -4.30
CA GLY A 138 -0.43 -8.85 -4.88
C GLY A 138 0.70 -9.13 -3.88
N SER A 139 1.79 -8.37 -4.00
CA SER A 139 2.99 -8.44 -3.14
C SER A 139 2.70 -8.22 -1.65
N GLY A 140 1.69 -7.39 -1.33
CA GLY A 140 1.23 -7.14 0.05
C GLY A 140 0.27 -8.19 0.63
N GLY A 141 -0.04 -9.26 -0.10
CA GLY A 141 -0.96 -10.31 0.37
C GLY A 141 -0.41 -11.14 1.53
N LEU A 142 -1.30 -11.68 2.36
CA LEU A 142 -0.92 -12.55 3.47
C LEU A 142 -0.38 -13.91 2.99
N ASN A 143 0.39 -14.58 3.86
CA ASN A 143 0.90 -15.91 3.57
C ASN A 143 -0.11 -17.01 3.95
N ASP A 144 -0.56 -17.77 2.95
CA ASP A 144 -1.55 -18.85 3.11
C ASP A 144 -1.09 -20.02 4.02
N SER A 145 0.19 -20.06 4.41
CA SER A 145 0.71 -21.09 5.33
C SER A 145 0.32 -20.86 6.78
N PHE A 146 -0.19 -19.68 7.12
CA PHE A 146 -0.62 -19.32 8.47
C PHE A 146 -2.15 -19.21 8.52
N PRO A 147 -2.80 -19.77 9.55
CA PRO A 147 -4.24 -19.72 9.66
C PRO A 147 -4.71 -18.29 9.89
N THR A 148 -5.86 -17.95 9.31
CA THR A 148 -6.59 -16.70 9.53
C THR A 148 -7.72 -16.92 10.52
N VAL A 149 -7.91 -15.95 11.41
CA VAL A 149 -9.11 -15.81 12.24
C VAL A 149 -10.16 -15.11 11.38
N SER A 150 -11.23 -15.80 11.02
CA SER A 150 -12.30 -15.19 10.22
C SER A 150 -13.07 -14.11 10.99
N LEU A 151 -13.84 -13.26 10.29
CA LEU A 151 -14.74 -12.29 10.93
C LEU A 151 -15.71 -12.99 11.89
N ILE A 152 -16.32 -14.09 11.46
CA ILE A 152 -17.26 -14.88 12.28
C ILE A 152 -16.55 -15.46 13.51
N GLU A 153 -15.37 -16.04 13.31
CA GLU A 153 -14.57 -16.61 14.40
C GLU A 153 -14.16 -15.53 15.41
N GLY A 154 -13.75 -14.34 14.96
CA GLY A 154 -13.45 -13.21 15.83
C GLY A 154 -14.63 -12.77 16.70
N LEU A 155 -15.84 -12.75 16.12
CA LEU A 155 -17.08 -12.49 16.86
C LEU A 155 -17.40 -13.61 17.87
N GLN A 156 -17.25 -14.87 17.46
CA GLN A 156 -17.46 -16.02 18.33
C GLN A 156 -16.45 -16.07 19.49
N ASN A 157 -15.19 -15.69 19.24
CA ASN A 157 -14.14 -15.58 20.25
C ASN A 157 -14.46 -14.49 21.29
N ALA A 158 -15.12 -13.41 20.89
CA ALA A 158 -15.66 -12.41 21.82
C ALA A 158 -16.91 -12.91 22.59
N GLY A 159 -17.49 -14.04 22.17
CA GLY A 159 -18.63 -14.68 22.83
C GLY A 159 -19.97 -14.33 22.20
N PHE A 160 -20.01 -13.84 20.96
CA PHE A 160 -21.25 -13.70 20.21
C PHE A 160 -21.72 -15.03 19.60
N GLU A 161 -23.03 -15.20 19.50
CA GLU A 161 -23.64 -16.28 18.71
C GLU A 161 -24.04 -15.72 17.35
N VAL A 162 -23.79 -16.47 16.27
CA VAL A 162 -24.14 -16.05 14.90
C VAL A 162 -25.26 -16.92 14.33
N ASN A 163 -26.09 -16.34 13.47
CA ASN A 163 -27.13 -17.07 12.77
C ASN A 163 -26.52 -18.05 11.74
N GLU A 164 -26.33 -19.31 12.14
CA GLU A 164 -25.75 -20.36 11.30
C GLU A 164 -26.55 -20.64 10.02
N GLU A 165 -27.86 -20.40 10.00
CA GLU A 165 -28.67 -20.55 8.79
C GLU A 165 -28.30 -19.49 7.74
N LEU A 166 -28.09 -18.25 8.19
CA LEU A 166 -27.66 -17.14 7.34
C LEU A 166 -26.20 -17.32 6.86
N VAL A 167 -25.31 -17.79 7.74
CA VAL A 167 -23.94 -18.17 7.36
C VAL A 167 -23.97 -19.26 6.28
N LYS A 168 -24.79 -20.30 6.48
CA LYS A 168 -24.94 -21.37 5.50
C LYS A 168 -25.46 -20.85 4.16
N PHE A 169 -26.45 -19.96 4.16
CA PHE A 169 -26.98 -19.34 2.94
C PHE A 169 -25.89 -18.66 2.10
N TYR A 170 -25.00 -17.88 2.72
CA TYR A 170 -23.89 -17.22 1.99
C TYR A 170 -22.82 -18.20 1.53
N THR A 171 -22.43 -19.16 2.37
CA THR A 171 -21.42 -20.16 1.99
C THR A 171 -21.89 -21.10 0.87
N ASP A 172 -23.19 -21.43 0.84
CA ASP A 172 -23.82 -22.18 -0.25
C ASP A 172 -23.93 -21.34 -1.54
N PHE A 173 -24.14 -20.02 -1.42
CA PHE A 173 -24.21 -19.11 -2.56
C PHE A 173 -22.85 -19.00 -3.28
N ARG A 174 -21.77 -18.70 -2.55
CA ARG A 174 -20.41 -18.63 -3.11
C ARG A 174 -19.36 -18.83 -2.02
N GLN A 175 -18.44 -19.75 -2.22
CA GLN A 175 -17.40 -20.07 -1.22
C GLN A 175 -16.13 -19.22 -1.33
N LYS A 176 -15.84 -18.65 -2.51
CA LYS A 176 -14.58 -17.95 -2.78
C LYS A 176 -14.83 -16.54 -3.30
N ARG A 177 -14.05 -15.61 -2.79
CA ARG A 177 -14.02 -14.23 -3.28
C ARG A 177 -13.39 -14.20 -4.68
N PRO A 178 -13.98 -13.45 -5.62
CA PRO A 178 -13.35 -13.09 -6.88
C PRO A 178 -11.94 -12.52 -6.66
N THR A 179 -11.02 -12.85 -7.57
CA THR A 179 -9.63 -12.39 -7.44
C THR A 179 -9.44 -11.10 -8.22
N VAL A 180 -8.93 -10.08 -7.52
CA VAL A 180 -8.38 -8.84 -8.09
C VAL A 180 -6.87 -8.88 -7.91
N GLY A 181 -6.07 -8.71 -8.96
CA GLY A 181 -4.62 -8.65 -8.85
C GLY A 181 -3.90 -8.83 -10.19
N MET A 182 -2.57 -8.80 -10.16
CA MET A 182 -1.69 -8.74 -11.34
C MET A 182 -1.96 -9.73 -12.48
N TRP A 183 -2.69 -10.83 -12.27
CA TRP A 183 -2.94 -11.87 -13.27
C TRP A 183 -4.43 -12.13 -13.55
N GLY A 184 -5.31 -11.28 -13.01
CA GLY A 184 -6.75 -11.35 -13.22
C GLY A 184 -7.50 -10.30 -12.41
N GLN A 185 -8.40 -9.59 -13.10
CA GLN A 185 -9.21 -8.51 -12.54
C GLN A 185 -10.70 -8.90 -12.59
N ASP A 186 -11.18 -9.68 -11.62
CA ASP A 186 -12.61 -9.95 -11.43
C ASP A 186 -13.14 -9.11 -10.26
N TRP A 187 -13.73 -7.97 -10.60
CA TRP A 187 -14.25 -7.00 -9.64
C TRP A 187 -15.66 -7.34 -9.12
N THR A 188 -16.14 -8.56 -9.33
CA THR A 188 -17.51 -8.93 -8.91
C THR A 188 -17.67 -8.69 -7.41
N ILE A 189 -18.73 -7.98 -7.02
CA ILE A 189 -19.17 -7.82 -5.64
C ILE A 189 -20.20 -8.92 -5.39
N PRO A 190 -19.84 -10.07 -4.78
CA PRO A 190 -20.79 -11.17 -4.71
C PRO A 190 -21.85 -10.85 -3.67
N GLU A 191 -23.12 -10.79 -4.08
CA GLU A 191 -24.25 -10.64 -3.16
C GLU A 191 -25.46 -11.42 -3.74
N PRO A 192 -26.20 -12.21 -2.94
CA PRO A 192 -27.45 -12.82 -3.41
C PRO A 192 -28.47 -11.78 -3.87
N SER A 193 -29.22 -12.09 -4.92
CA SER A 193 -30.32 -11.23 -5.36
C SER A 193 -31.45 -11.23 -4.31
N ILE A 194 -32.23 -10.15 -4.26
CA ILE A 194 -33.39 -10.06 -3.35
C ILE A 194 -34.40 -11.20 -3.56
N LYS A 195 -34.50 -11.73 -4.79
CA LYS A 195 -35.32 -12.91 -5.10
C LYS A 195 -34.81 -14.14 -4.35
N GLN A 196 -33.50 -14.41 -4.35
CA GLN A 196 -32.92 -15.56 -3.64
C GLN A 196 -33.09 -15.43 -2.13
N TYR A 197 -32.93 -14.22 -1.58
CA TYR A 197 -33.25 -13.95 -0.17
C TYR A 197 -34.70 -14.29 0.19
N ASN A 198 -35.64 -13.86 -0.65
CA ASN A 198 -37.07 -14.10 -0.43
C ASN A 198 -37.45 -15.58 -0.60
N GLU A 199 -36.92 -16.26 -1.62
CA GLU A 199 -37.15 -17.70 -1.84
C GLU A 199 -36.63 -18.56 -0.68
N ALA A 200 -35.52 -18.15 -0.06
CA ALA A 200 -34.96 -18.80 1.12
C ALA A 200 -35.55 -18.28 2.46
N ASN A 201 -36.51 -17.35 2.43
CA ASN A 201 -37.15 -16.74 3.61
C ASN A 201 -36.17 -16.13 4.63
N ILE A 202 -35.04 -15.61 4.16
CA ILE A 202 -33.91 -15.23 5.02
C ILE A 202 -34.27 -14.14 6.02
N PHE A 203 -34.97 -13.08 5.60
CA PHE A 203 -35.23 -11.94 6.49
C PHE A 203 -36.15 -12.30 7.66
N ASP A 204 -37.16 -13.14 7.44
CA ASP A 204 -38.07 -13.58 8.50
C ASP A 204 -37.39 -14.58 9.43
N ASN A 205 -36.59 -15.51 8.89
CA ASN A 205 -35.80 -16.45 9.70
C ASN A 205 -34.77 -15.71 10.55
N ALA A 206 -34.08 -14.71 9.99
CA ALA A 206 -33.16 -13.84 10.71
C ALA A 206 -33.85 -13.05 11.82
N ARG A 207 -35.04 -12.49 11.55
CA ARG A 207 -35.81 -11.75 12.56
C ARG A 207 -36.28 -12.66 13.70
N ASN A 208 -36.59 -13.92 13.41
CA ASN A 208 -36.94 -14.91 14.43
C ASN A 208 -35.73 -15.34 15.26
N TYR A 209 -34.53 -15.34 14.68
CA TYR A 209 -33.30 -15.69 15.38
C TYR A 209 -32.85 -14.60 16.37
N SER A 210 -32.86 -13.33 15.93
CA SER A 210 -32.45 -12.18 16.77
C SER A 210 -33.00 -10.87 16.22
N ASP A 211 -33.04 -9.84 17.08
CA ASP A 211 -33.36 -8.48 16.70
C ASP A 211 -32.17 -7.64 16.23
N LYS A 212 -30.95 -8.17 16.34
CA LYS A 212 -29.70 -7.49 15.99
C LYS A 212 -29.25 -7.85 14.58
N ALA A 213 -29.03 -6.84 13.76
CA ALA A 213 -28.48 -6.98 12.42
C ALA A 213 -27.12 -6.28 12.33
N VAL A 214 -26.15 -7.02 11.79
CA VAL A 214 -24.83 -6.52 11.44
C VAL A 214 -24.68 -6.71 9.94
N VAL A 215 -24.44 -5.64 9.20
CA VAL A 215 -24.26 -5.66 7.74
C VAL A 215 -22.77 -5.51 7.44
N VAL A 216 -22.19 -6.44 6.69
CA VAL A 216 -20.77 -6.42 6.31
C VAL A 216 -20.63 -6.06 4.84
N ILE A 217 -20.04 -4.90 4.55
CA ILE A 217 -19.71 -4.43 3.19
C ILE A 217 -18.19 -4.45 3.03
N ALA A 218 -17.70 -4.98 1.91
CA ALA A 218 -16.26 -5.11 1.68
C ALA A 218 -15.86 -4.76 0.24
N ARG A 219 -14.68 -4.16 0.07
CA ARG A 219 -14.10 -3.79 -1.24
C ARG A 219 -12.64 -4.20 -1.32
N SER A 220 -12.33 -5.00 -2.34
CA SER A 220 -10.98 -5.47 -2.60
C SER A 220 -10.15 -4.39 -3.29
N GLY A 221 -8.84 -4.50 -3.19
CA GLY A 221 -7.90 -3.71 -3.96
C GLY A 221 -6.52 -4.38 -3.92
N GLY A 222 -5.65 -4.01 -4.84
CA GLY A 222 -4.29 -4.51 -4.86
C GLY A 222 -3.57 -4.26 -6.18
N GLU A 223 -2.40 -4.86 -6.28
CA GLU A 223 -1.46 -4.59 -7.37
C GLU A 223 -2.00 -5.03 -8.74
N GLY A 224 -1.91 -4.13 -9.73
CA GLY A 224 -2.08 -4.42 -11.15
C GLY A 224 -3.22 -3.67 -11.85
N ALA A 225 -4.19 -3.12 -11.12
CA ALA A 225 -5.21 -2.25 -11.70
C ALA A 225 -5.75 -1.30 -10.61
N ASP A 226 -6.15 -0.10 -11.01
CA ASP A 226 -6.87 0.80 -10.11
C ASP A 226 -8.31 0.34 -9.91
N LEU A 227 -8.96 0.90 -8.89
CA LEU A 227 -10.35 0.61 -8.58
C LEU A 227 -11.26 1.10 -9.71
N PRO A 228 -12.29 0.32 -10.12
CA PRO A 228 -13.18 0.72 -11.19
C PRO A 228 -13.92 2.02 -10.91
N ARG A 229 -13.88 2.93 -11.88
CA ARG A 229 -14.59 4.21 -11.82
C ARG A 229 -16.07 4.07 -12.18
N SER A 230 -16.43 2.97 -12.82
CA SER A 230 -17.78 2.59 -13.19
C SER A 230 -17.94 1.07 -13.09
N LEU A 231 -19.12 0.59 -12.72
CA LEU A 231 -19.45 -0.84 -12.71
C LEU A 231 -19.99 -1.35 -14.05
N ASP A 232 -19.97 -0.53 -15.12
CA ASP A 232 -20.40 -0.92 -16.47
C ASP A 232 -19.21 -1.19 -17.41
N PRO A 233 -19.08 -2.40 -18.01
CA PRO A 233 -18.00 -2.74 -18.94
C PRO A 233 -17.97 -1.89 -20.21
N GLY A 234 -19.04 -1.16 -20.52
CA GLY A 234 -19.13 -0.21 -21.63
C GLY A 234 -18.49 1.15 -21.35
N VAL A 235 -18.14 1.45 -20.10
CA VAL A 235 -17.42 2.67 -19.72
C VAL A 235 -15.91 2.39 -19.74
N GLU A 236 -15.15 3.31 -20.32
CA GLU A 236 -13.69 3.25 -20.36
C GLU A 236 -13.12 3.38 -18.94
N ASP A 237 -12.08 2.61 -18.64
CA ASP A 237 -11.46 2.55 -17.30
C ASP A 237 -9.95 2.39 -17.45
N THR A 238 -9.20 2.47 -16.35
CA THR A 238 -7.74 2.52 -16.34
C THR A 238 -7.06 1.18 -16.63
N PHE A 239 -7.82 0.09 -16.71
CA PHE A 239 -7.30 -1.23 -17.06
C PHE A 239 -8.00 -1.80 -18.29
N VAL A 240 -7.21 -2.42 -19.17
CA VAL A 240 -7.63 -2.95 -20.47
C VAL A 240 -7.88 -4.46 -20.42
N ASP A 241 -8.60 -5.00 -21.42
CA ASP A 241 -8.79 -6.44 -21.55
C ASP A 241 -7.51 -7.16 -22.00
N GLY A 242 -7.19 -8.28 -21.34
CA GLY A 242 -6.06 -9.13 -21.69
C GLY A 242 -4.70 -8.68 -21.12
N GLY A 243 -3.63 -9.37 -21.49
CA GLY A 243 -2.29 -9.11 -20.95
C GLY A 243 -2.04 -9.67 -19.55
N THR A 244 -0.97 -9.23 -18.90
CA THR A 244 -0.66 -9.61 -17.51
C THR A 244 -1.66 -8.96 -16.58
N PHE A 245 -1.73 -7.62 -16.62
CA PHE A 245 -2.45 -6.79 -15.66
C PHE A 245 -3.94 -6.56 -15.96
N GLY A 246 -4.42 -6.95 -17.14
CA GLY A 246 -5.81 -6.75 -17.54
C GLY A 246 -6.79 -7.86 -17.13
N SER A 247 -8.07 -7.62 -17.38
CA SER A 247 -9.13 -8.60 -17.15
C SER A 247 -8.96 -9.84 -18.02
N LYS A 248 -9.12 -11.02 -17.42
CA LYS A 248 -9.26 -12.31 -18.12
C LYS A 248 -10.59 -12.93 -17.73
N GLY A 249 -11.61 -12.75 -18.59
CA GLY A 249 -12.95 -13.27 -18.34
C GLY A 249 -13.91 -12.18 -17.88
N ILE A 250 -14.35 -12.25 -16.62
CA ILE A 250 -15.29 -11.27 -16.05
C ILE A 250 -14.51 -9.99 -15.76
N ARG A 251 -14.95 -8.86 -16.35
CA ARG A 251 -14.33 -7.55 -16.13
C ARG A 251 -14.84 -6.87 -14.86
N TYR A 252 -16.17 -6.78 -14.68
CA TYR A 252 -16.76 -6.15 -13.49
C TYR A 252 -17.64 -7.06 -12.66
N SER A 253 -18.70 -7.62 -13.23
CA SER A 253 -19.60 -8.48 -12.47
C SER A 253 -20.14 -9.63 -13.30
N ASP A 254 -20.14 -10.83 -12.73
CA ASP A 254 -20.96 -11.96 -13.22
C ASP A 254 -22.45 -11.80 -12.89
N GLN A 255 -22.81 -10.76 -12.13
CA GLN A 255 -24.16 -10.42 -11.69
C GLN A 255 -24.66 -9.23 -12.49
N LYS A 256 -25.39 -9.51 -13.59
CA LYS A 256 -25.75 -8.50 -14.60
C LYS A 256 -26.58 -7.32 -14.07
N ASP A 257 -27.33 -7.53 -13.01
CA ASP A 257 -28.13 -6.50 -12.34
C ASP A 257 -27.31 -5.55 -11.46
N ASP A 258 -26.04 -5.86 -11.18
CA ASP A 258 -25.08 -4.98 -10.52
C ASP A 258 -24.21 -4.17 -11.50
N LEU A 259 -24.37 -4.37 -12.82
CA LEU A 259 -23.74 -3.51 -13.80
C LEU A 259 -24.47 -2.17 -13.84
N ASP A 260 -23.75 -1.09 -13.53
CA ASP A 260 -24.32 0.25 -13.40
C ASP A 260 -23.27 1.30 -13.82
N ALA A 261 -23.58 2.07 -14.86
CA ALA A 261 -22.65 3.05 -15.43
C ALA A 261 -22.43 4.23 -14.48
N ASP A 262 -23.43 4.53 -13.63
CA ASP A 262 -23.41 5.69 -12.75
C ASP A 262 -22.72 5.40 -11.41
N LYS A 263 -22.52 4.13 -11.06
CA LYS A 263 -21.87 3.72 -9.81
C LYS A 263 -20.41 3.34 -10.00
N SER A 264 -19.56 3.83 -9.11
CA SER A 264 -18.18 3.39 -8.95
C SER A 264 -18.08 2.12 -8.09
N TYR A 265 -16.90 1.49 -8.07
CA TYR A 265 -16.65 0.34 -7.20
C TYR A 265 -16.69 0.68 -5.70
N LEU A 266 -16.55 1.96 -5.33
CA LEU A 266 -16.53 2.40 -3.94
C LEU A 266 -17.92 2.76 -3.38
N GLU A 267 -18.96 2.62 -4.20
CA GLU A 267 -20.38 2.74 -3.82
C GLU A 267 -21.02 1.36 -3.56
N LEU A 268 -22.20 1.32 -2.96
CA LEU A 268 -22.99 0.07 -2.81
C LEU A 268 -23.44 -0.47 -4.17
N SER A 269 -23.30 -1.79 -4.38
CA SER A 269 -23.90 -2.44 -5.54
C SER A 269 -25.44 -2.38 -5.49
N ASN A 270 -26.11 -2.65 -6.60
CA ASN A 270 -27.58 -2.67 -6.65
C ASN A 270 -28.16 -3.76 -5.75
N ARG A 271 -27.50 -4.91 -5.65
CA ARG A 271 -27.88 -6.00 -4.76
C ARG A 271 -27.59 -5.71 -3.29
N GLU A 272 -26.45 -5.09 -2.97
CA GLU A 272 -26.18 -4.63 -1.60
C GLU A 272 -27.21 -3.58 -1.16
N THR A 273 -27.58 -2.65 -2.05
CA THR A 273 -28.64 -1.67 -1.81
C THR A 273 -29.98 -2.37 -1.54
N ALA A 274 -30.37 -3.35 -2.37
CA ALA A 274 -31.61 -4.09 -2.19
C ALA A 274 -31.64 -4.93 -0.90
N MET A 275 -30.50 -5.51 -0.50
CA MET A 275 -30.34 -6.21 0.78
C MET A 275 -30.50 -5.23 1.94
N LEU A 276 -29.81 -4.09 1.89
CA LEU A 276 -29.84 -3.07 2.95
C LEU A 276 -31.24 -2.47 3.10
N ASP A 277 -31.95 -2.21 2.01
CA ASP A 277 -33.36 -1.81 2.01
C ASP A 277 -34.25 -2.79 2.78
N ALA A 278 -34.05 -4.09 2.57
CA ALA A 278 -34.84 -5.13 3.22
C ALA A 278 -34.48 -5.27 4.70
N VAL A 279 -33.19 -5.21 5.05
CA VAL A 279 -32.72 -5.21 6.43
C VAL A 279 -33.25 -3.98 7.17
N ASN A 280 -33.14 -2.79 6.60
CA ASN A 280 -33.62 -1.53 7.17
C ASN A 280 -35.14 -1.53 7.45
N LYS A 281 -35.93 -2.26 6.65
CA LYS A 281 -37.38 -2.43 6.88
C LYS A 281 -37.71 -3.38 8.05
N LYS A 282 -36.82 -4.31 8.39
CA LYS A 282 -37.08 -5.42 9.33
C LYS A 282 -36.36 -5.25 10.67
N PHE A 283 -35.24 -4.54 10.68
CA PHE A 283 -34.36 -4.39 11.82
C PHE A 283 -34.24 -2.91 12.23
N LYS A 284 -34.05 -2.71 13.53
CA LYS A 284 -33.70 -1.43 14.13
C LYS A 284 -32.27 -1.56 14.67
N ASN A 285 -31.57 -0.44 14.84
CA ASN A 285 -30.21 -0.40 15.37
C ASN A 285 -29.21 -1.27 14.58
N ILE A 286 -29.17 -1.09 13.27
CA ILE A 286 -28.30 -1.80 12.34
C ILE A 286 -26.87 -1.29 12.52
N ILE A 287 -25.95 -2.23 12.69
CA ILE A 287 -24.51 -1.97 12.71
C ILE A 287 -23.96 -2.29 11.32
N VAL A 288 -23.23 -1.36 10.72
CA VAL A 288 -22.53 -1.58 9.45
C VAL A 288 -21.03 -1.74 9.73
N ILE A 289 -20.43 -2.80 9.21
CA ILE A 289 -18.99 -3.03 9.22
C ILE A 289 -18.48 -2.81 7.80
N ILE A 290 -17.61 -1.82 7.63
CA ILE A 290 -16.90 -1.54 6.38
C ILE A 290 -15.55 -2.25 6.44
N ASN A 291 -15.36 -3.25 5.60
CA ASN A 291 -14.12 -4.02 5.48
C ASN A 291 -13.48 -3.73 4.11
N ALA A 292 -12.90 -2.54 3.99
CA ALA A 292 -12.24 -2.04 2.79
C ALA A 292 -11.01 -1.23 3.20
N SER A 293 -9.88 -1.42 2.52
CA SER A 293 -8.66 -0.61 2.80
C SER A 293 -8.73 0.79 2.19
N ASN A 294 -9.61 0.99 1.22
CA ASN A 294 -9.84 2.27 0.55
C ASN A 294 -11.06 2.96 1.16
N PRO A 295 -11.05 4.30 1.34
CA PRO A 295 -12.26 5.03 1.71
C PRO A 295 -13.38 4.79 0.70
N MET A 296 -14.53 4.34 1.20
CA MET A 296 -15.75 4.17 0.41
C MET A 296 -16.63 5.43 0.47
N GLU A 297 -17.54 5.58 -0.48
CA GLU A 297 -18.61 6.58 -0.41
C GLU A 297 -19.71 6.06 0.52
N LEU A 298 -19.70 6.51 1.77
CA LEU A 298 -20.59 6.00 2.82
C LEU A 298 -21.86 6.86 2.98
N GLY A 299 -22.21 7.68 1.99
CA GLY A 299 -23.36 8.61 2.05
C GLY A 299 -24.68 7.92 2.42
N PHE A 300 -24.86 6.67 1.95
CA PHE A 300 -26.02 5.83 2.25
C PHE A 300 -26.29 5.67 3.76
N VAL A 301 -25.28 5.76 4.62
CA VAL A 301 -25.44 5.69 6.09
C VAL A 301 -26.43 6.73 6.62
N ASN A 302 -26.55 7.87 5.95
CA ASN A 302 -27.46 8.95 6.33
C ASN A 302 -28.84 8.81 5.68
N GLU A 303 -28.98 7.95 4.66
CA GLU A 303 -30.24 7.68 3.96
C GLU A 303 -31.09 6.63 4.68
N TYR A 304 -30.45 5.75 5.46
CA TYR A 304 -31.12 4.71 6.22
C TYR A 304 -31.22 5.05 7.72
N GLU A 305 -32.42 5.45 8.16
CA GLU A 305 -32.70 5.83 9.56
C GLU A 305 -32.33 4.78 10.62
N ASN A 306 -32.30 3.49 10.26
CA ASN A 306 -32.05 2.42 11.22
C ASN A 306 -30.58 2.02 11.29
N ILE A 307 -29.68 2.61 10.49
CA ILE A 307 -28.24 2.45 10.66
C ILE A 307 -27.77 3.37 11.78
N THR A 308 -27.45 2.78 12.92
CA THR A 308 -27.07 3.52 14.14
C THR A 308 -25.58 3.41 14.44
N SER A 309 -24.88 2.43 13.91
CA SER A 309 -23.43 2.31 14.09
C SER A 309 -22.71 1.96 12.80
N VAL A 310 -21.52 2.53 12.61
CA VAL A 310 -20.64 2.25 11.49
C VAL A 310 -19.24 2.04 12.02
N VAL A 311 -18.64 0.89 11.72
CA VAL A 311 -17.29 0.50 12.13
C VAL A 311 -16.45 0.25 10.88
N TRP A 312 -15.31 0.92 10.76
CA TRP A 312 -14.36 0.69 9.69
C TRP A 312 -13.24 -0.24 10.17
N CYS A 313 -13.15 -1.41 9.56
CA CYS A 313 -12.20 -2.48 9.88
C CYS A 313 -11.36 -2.85 8.63
N PRO A 314 -10.38 -2.02 8.24
CA PRO A 314 -9.59 -2.25 7.03
C PRO A 314 -8.47 -3.28 7.28
N GLY A 315 -8.27 -4.23 6.36
CA GLY A 315 -7.09 -5.10 6.31
C GLY A 315 -6.64 -5.72 7.65
N ALA A 316 -7.44 -6.63 8.20
CA ALA A 316 -7.26 -7.16 9.56
C ALA A 316 -6.01 -8.06 9.80
N GLY A 317 -5.20 -8.39 8.79
CA GLY A 317 -4.13 -9.40 8.93
C GLY A 317 -4.69 -10.78 9.30
N GLN A 318 -3.88 -11.73 9.79
CA GLN A 318 -4.47 -13.03 10.19
C GLN A 318 -5.26 -12.99 11.51
N THR A 319 -5.03 -12.05 12.42
CA THR A 319 -5.64 -12.11 13.77
C THR A 319 -6.55 -10.93 14.11
N GLY A 320 -6.58 -9.86 13.30
CA GLY A 320 -7.24 -8.60 13.65
C GLY A 320 -8.76 -8.69 13.84
N PHE A 321 -9.43 -9.71 13.28
CA PHE A 321 -10.87 -9.89 13.52
C PHE A 321 -11.22 -10.26 14.97
N ASN A 322 -10.27 -10.76 15.77
CA ASN A 322 -10.47 -10.87 17.23
C ASN A 322 -10.70 -9.49 17.87
N ALA A 323 -9.98 -8.46 17.41
CA ALA A 323 -10.15 -7.09 17.92
C ALA A 323 -11.52 -6.51 17.53
N LEU A 324 -12.03 -6.81 16.33
CA LEU A 324 -13.37 -6.42 15.93
C LEU A 324 -14.43 -6.97 16.90
N GLY A 325 -14.34 -8.25 17.28
CA GLY A 325 -15.21 -8.85 18.29
C GLY A 325 -15.15 -8.13 19.64
N LYS A 326 -13.93 -7.87 20.14
CA LYS A 326 -13.67 -7.15 21.40
C LYS A 326 -14.15 -5.70 21.37
N ILE A 327 -14.13 -5.05 20.21
CA ILE A 327 -14.69 -3.71 20.04
C ILE A 327 -16.21 -3.76 20.11
N LEU A 328 -16.83 -4.71 19.41
CA LEU A 328 -18.28 -4.82 19.41
C LEU A 328 -18.86 -5.19 20.78
N ASP A 329 -18.14 -5.94 21.63
CA ASP A 329 -18.61 -6.27 22.99
C ASP A 329 -18.18 -5.26 24.07
N GLY A 330 -17.31 -4.30 23.71
CA GLY A 330 -16.84 -3.24 24.61
C GLY A 330 -15.66 -3.63 25.50
N GLU A 331 -15.09 -4.83 25.36
CA GLU A 331 -13.81 -5.20 25.99
C GLU A 331 -12.69 -4.24 25.56
N VAL A 332 -12.71 -3.83 24.29
CA VAL A 332 -11.87 -2.78 23.73
C VAL A 332 -12.72 -1.56 23.40
N ASN A 333 -12.35 -0.41 23.94
CA ASN A 333 -12.92 0.86 23.52
C ASN A 333 -12.21 1.35 22.25
N PRO A 334 -12.92 1.57 21.12
CA PRO A 334 -12.30 2.02 19.88
C PRO A 334 -11.60 3.36 20.07
N SER A 335 -10.42 3.46 19.48
CA SER A 335 -9.55 4.64 19.56
C SER A 335 -8.82 4.93 18.24
N GLY A 336 -9.21 4.26 17.16
CA GLY A 336 -8.69 4.53 15.82
C GLY A 336 -9.23 5.85 15.28
N LYS A 337 -8.43 6.51 14.45
CA LYS A 337 -8.78 7.73 13.71
C LYS A 337 -8.58 7.49 12.22
N THR A 338 -9.36 8.13 11.36
CA THR A 338 -9.21 8.01 9.92
C THR A 338 -7.85 8.55 9.45
N SER A 339 -7.09 7.75 8.71
CA SER A 339 -5.84 8.19 8.07
C SER A 339 -6.05 8.84 6.70
N ASP A 340 -7.27 8.81 6.18
CA ASP A 340 -7.70 9.46 4.93
C ASP A 340 -9.06 10.16 5.13
N ILE A 341 -9.44 10.99 4.17
CA ILE A 341 -10.74 11.67 4.15
C ILE A 341 -11.80 10.82 3.44
N PHE A 342 -13.01 10.77 3.99
CA PHE A 342 -14.16 10.14 3.35
C PHE A 342 -15.05 11.21 2.73
N VAL A 343 -15.23 11.16 1.42
CA VAL A 343 -16.05 12.12 0.67
C VAL A 343 -17.39 11.49 0.29
N TYR A 344 -18.38 12.34 0.03
CA TYR A 344 -19.69 11.88 -0.45
C TYR A 344 -19.66 11.47 -1.92
N ASP A 345 -18.82 12.10 -2.74
CA ASP A 345 -18.71 11.85 -4.18
C ASP A 345 -17.26 12.06 -4.66
N LEU A 346 -16.59 10.96 -5.00
CA LEU A 346 -15.22 10.92 -5.51
C LEU A 346 -15.10 11.62 -6.86
N LYS A 347 -16.16 11.70 -7.66
CA LYS A 347 -16.17 12.36 -8.98
C LYS A 347 -15.95 13.86 -8.89
N THR A 348 -16.21 14.43 -7.71
CA THR A 348 -16.01 15.86 -7.43
C THR A 348 -14.64 16.18 -6.85
N THR A 349 -13.79 15.17 -6.63
CA THR A 349 -12.43 15.39 -6.13
C THR A 349 -11.56 16.09 -7.18
N PRO A 350 -10.62 16.98 -6.79
CA PRO A 350 -9.81 17.73 -7.74
C PRO A 350 -8.97 16.88 -8.71
N SER A 351 -8.57 15.67 -8.28
CA SER A 351 -7.72 14.77 -9.05
C SER A 351 -8.51 13.80 -9.94
N TYR A 352 -9.84 13.68 -9.79
CA TYR A 352 -10.65 12.64 -10.44
C TYR A 352 -10.44 12.57 -11.97
N ASN A 353 -10.39 13.72 -12.64
CA ASN A 353 -10.26 13.78 -14.10
C ASN A 353 -8.81 13.66 -14.60
N ASN A 354 -7.82 13.72 -13.70
CA ASN A 354 -6.40 13.75 -14.03
C ASN A 354 -5.62 12.55 -13.46
N PHE A 355 -6.34 11.57 -12.94
CA PHE A 355 -5.82 10.26 -12.55
C PHE A 355 -6.34 9.18 -13.53
N GLY A 356 -5.43 8.39 -14.10
CA GLY A 356 -5.76 7.31 -15.03
C GLY A 356 -4.61 6.94 -15.96
N ASP A 357 -4.93 6.18 -17.02
CA ASP A 357 -3.96 5.72 -18.02
C ASP A 357 -3.97 6.65 -19.26
N PHE A 358 -3.21 7.75 -19.21
CA PHE A 358 -3.15 8.70 -20.34
C PHE A 358 -1.90 8.46 -21.19
N HIS A 359 -2.08 7.91 -22.38
CA HIS A 359 -0.98 7.66 -23.32
C HIS A 359 -0.63 8.89 -24.17
N TYR A 360 0.66 9.14 -24.38
CA TYR A 360 1.09 10.13 -25.36
C TYR A 360 0.85 9.65 -26.80
N THR A 361 0.27 10.52 -27.62
CA THR A 361 -0.09 10.26 -29.03
C THR A 361 1.10 10.36 -30.00
N ASN A 362 2.23 10.94 -29.58
CA ASN A 362 3.43 11.12 -30.41
C ASN A 362 4.64 10.30 -29.95
N MET A 363 4.44 9.26 -29.14
CA MET A 363 5.52 8.49 -28.48
C MET A 363 5.59 7.00 -28.87
N ASP A 364 4.91 6.59 -29.95
CA ASP A 364 4.86 5.18 -30.40
C ASP A 364 6.25 4.56 -30.66
N GLU A 365 7.22 5.35 -31.13
CA GLU A 365 8.59 4.89 -31.39
C GLU A 365 9.37 4.51 -30.11
N PHE A 366 8.87 4.93 -28.95
CA PHE A 366 9.42 4.60 -27.64
C PHE A 366 8.64 3.48 -26.94
N ALA A 367 7.71 2.82 -27.62
CA ALA A 367 7.02 1.68 -27.02
C ALA A 367 8.01 0.55 -26.67
N VAL A 368 7.80 -0.08 -25.50
CA VAL A 368 8.60 -1.21 -25.04
C VAL A 368 7.73 -2.44 -24.87
N GLU A 369 8.22 -3.58 -25.35
CA GLU A 369 7.55 -4.87 -25.17
C GLU A 369 7.99 -5.49 -23.84
N ASP A 370 7.03 -5.73 -22.94
CA ASP A 370 7.27 -6.50 -21.72
C ASP A 370 6.14 -7.52 -21.48
N ARG A 371 6.51 -8.74 -21.11
CA ARG A 371 5.59 -9.88 -20.86
C ARG A 371 4.51 -10.08 -21.95
N GLY A 372 4.83 -9.77 -23.21
CA GLY A 372 3.92 -9.92 -24.35
C GLY A 372 2.87 -8.82 -24.48
N VAL A 373 3.09 -7.68 -23.82
CA VAL A 373 2.27 -6.46 -23.89
C VAL A 373 3.17 -5.30 -24.30
N SER A 374 2.65 -4.44 -25.18
CA SER A 374 3.33 -3.22 -25.62
C SER A 374 2.94 -2.07 -24.68
N TYR A 375 3.93 -1.47 -24.03
CA TYR A 375 3.72 -0.32 -23.13
C TYR A 375 4.19 0.95 -23.79
N LYS A 376 3.28 1.94 -23.88
CA LYS A 376 3.56 3.26 -24.43
C LYS A 376 3.88 4.24 -23.30
N PRO A 377 4.76 5.24 -23.54
CA PRO A 377 4.93 6.34 -22.60
C PRO A 377 3.60 7.02 -22.29
N SER A 378 3.35 7.25 -21.00
CA SER A 378 2.07 7.73 -20.46
C SER A 378 2.32 8.85 -19.45
N PHE A 379 1.26 9.55 -19.03
CA PHE A 379 1.34 10.65 -18.08
C PHE A 379 0.12 10.71 -17.16
N VAL A 380 0.28 11.46 -16.08
CA VAL A 380 -0.79 11.91 -15.18
C VAL A 380 -0.46 13.33 -14.76
N ASN A 381 -1.47 14.19 -14.65
CA ASN A 381 -1.28 15.59 -14.27
C ASN A 381 -1.69 15.77 -12.81
N TYR A 382 -0.75 16.14 -11.94
CA TYR A 382 -1.07 16.40 -10.52
C TYR A 382 -1.60 17.85 -10.41
N VAL A 383 -2.77 18.08 -10.99
CA VAL A 383 -3.40 19.40 -11.13
C VAL A 383 -3.72 20.02 -9.77
N GLU A 384 -3.94 19.19 -8.75
CA GLU A 384 -4.24 19.61 -7.38
C GLU A 384 -3.00 20.17 -6.64
N GLY A 385 -1.79 19.92 -7.13
CA GLY A 385 -0.56 20.36 -6.50
C GLY A 385 -0.46 19.93 -5.03
N ILE A 386 -0.31 20.87 -4.10
CA ILE A 386 -0.25 20.57 -2.66
C ILE A 386 -1.61 20.29 -2.02
N TYR A 387 -2.71 20.54 -2.74
CA TYR A 387 -4.07 20.44 -2.23
C TYR A 387 -4.58 18.99 -2.37
N VAL A 388 -3.88 18.06 -1.72
CA VAL A 388 -4.25 16.62 -1.69
C VAL A 388 -5.01 16.29 -0.41
N GLY A 389 -6.12 15.58 -0.53
CA GLY A 389 -6.95 15.14 0.61
C GLY A 389 -7.49 16.33 1.42
N TYR A 390 -7.42 16.25 2.75
CA TYR A 390 -7.94 17.30 3.65
C TYR A 390 -7.35 18.69 3.36
N ARG A 391 -6.12 18.78 2.81
CA ARG A 391 -5.51 20.06 2.42
C ARG A 391 -6.35 20.81 1.39
N PHE A 392 -7.02 20.12 0.46
CA PHE A 392 -7.96 20.76 -0.44
C PHE A 392 -9.23 21.19 0.29
N TYR A 393 -9.94 20.24 0.91
CA TYR A 393 -11.29 20.49 1.43
C TYR A 393 -11.30 21.55 2.53
N GLU A 394 -10.35 21.52 3.46
CA GLU A 394 -10.24 22.53 4.52
C GLU A 394 -9.92 23.91 3.95
N THR A 395 -8.96 23.99 3.01
CA THR A 395 -8.55 25.27 2.42
C THR A 395 -9.65 25.85 1.54
N ALA A 396 -10.27 25.03 0.69
CA ALA A 396 -11.36 25.45 -0.20
C ALA A 396 -12.59 25.90 0.61
N ALA A 397 -12.92 25.22 1.71
CA ALA A 397 -13.98 25.65 2.61
C ALA A 397 -13.65 26.97 3.32
N LYS A 398 -12.41 27.12 3.81
CA LYS A 398 -11.93 28.38 4.43
C LYS A 398 -11.98 29.58 3.47
N GLU A 399 -11.68 29.35 2.19
CA GLU A 399 -11.77 30.38 1.15
C GLU A 399 -13.22 30.64 0.68
N GLY A 400 -14.16 29.75 1.03
CA GLY A 400 -15.55 29.80 0.60
C GLY A 400 -15.78 29.30 -0.84
N ALA A 401 -14.83 28.53 -1.38
CA ALA A 401 -14.93 27.91 -2.70
C ALA A 401 -15.87 26.69 -2.70
N ILE A 402 -16.02 26.00 -1.56
CA ILE A 402 -16.93 24.87 -1.37
C ILE A 402 -17.67 24.97 -0.04
N ASN A 403 -18.77 24.21 0.11
CA ASN A 403 -19.42 23.98 1.39
C ASN A 403 -18.98 22.62 1.97
N TYR A 404 -18.05 22.63 2.93
CA TYR A 404 -17.40 21.42 3.47
C TYR A 404 -18.36 20.26 3.76
N ALA A 405 -19.46 20.52 4.49
CA ALA A 405 -20.43 19.51 4.91
C ALA A 405 -21.16 18.80 3.76
N GLY A 406 -21.16 19.37 2.56
CA GLY A 406 -21.72 18.73 1.35
C GLY A 406 -20.73 17.85 0.59
N TYR A 407 -19.43 17.91 0.91
CA TYR A 407 -18.38 17.18 0.21
C TYR A 407 -17.72 16.12 1.09
N VAL A 408 -17.50 16.42 2.37
CA VAL A 408 -16.80 15.54 3.30
C VAL A 408 -17.77 14.92 4.29
N GLN A 409 -17.72 13.60 4.39
CA GLN A 409 -18.50 12.83 5.34
C GLN A 409 -17.73 12.58 6.64
N TYR A 410 -16.49 12.09 6.54
CA TYR A 410 -15.61 11.90 7.70
C TYR A 410 -14.26 12.59 7.41
N PRO A 411 -13.89 13.62 8.20
CA PRO A 411 -12.62 14.32 8.05
C PRO A 411 -11.42 13.37 8.20
N PHE A 412 -10.24 13.81 7.76
CA PHE A 412 -8.98 13.18 8.17
C PHE A 412 -8.81 13.34 9.69
N GLY A 413 -8.37 12.28 10.39
CA GLY A 413 -8.17 12.28 11.84
C GLY A 413 -9.44 12.06 12.66
N TYR A 414 -10.57 11.71 12.05
CA TYR A 414 -11.85 11.52 12.72
C TYR A 414 -11.99 10.10 13.29
N GLY A 415 -12.62 9.96 14.47
CA GLY A 415 -12.97 8.66 15.03
C GLY A 415 -13.54 8.77 16.43
N LEU A 416 -14.63 8.02 16.67
CA LEU A 416 -15.38 8.03 17.92
C LEU A 416 -14.81 7.04 18.95
N SER A 417 -15.24 7.21 20.19
CA SER A 417 -14.96 6.34 21.33
C SER A 417 -16.26 6.03 22.08
N TYR A 418 -16.27 4.99 22.92
CA TYR A 418 -17.34 4.73 23.89
C TYR A 418 -17.28 5.65 25.12
N THR A 419 -16.25 6.49 25.23
CA THR A 419 -16.13 7.52 26.25
C THR A 419 -15.90 8.89 25.62
N ASN A 420 -15.93 9.94 26.45
CA ASN A 420 -15.67 11.31 26.03
C ASN A 420 -14.38 11.81 26.65
N PHE A 421 -13.69 12.70 25.93
CA PHE A 421 -12.46 13.33 26.39
C PHE A 421 -12.58 14.85 26.31
N THR A 422 -11.93 15.54 27.24
CA THR A 422 -11.62 16.96 27.09
C THR A 422 -10.13 17.11 26.85
N LYS A 423 -9.75 18.02 25.95
CA LYS A 423 -8.36 18.32 25.64
C LYS A 423 -8.11 19.81 25.87
N GLU A 424 -7.13 20.14 26.68
CA GLU A 424 -6.77 21.52 27.03
C GLU A 424 -5.36 21.82 26.54
N MET A 425 -5.23 22.79 25.62
CA MET A 425 -3.97 23.19 25.02
C MET A 425 -3.21 24.15 25.94
N GLY A 426 -1.97 23.82 26.28
CA GLY A 426 -1.04 24.72 26.95
C GLY A 426 -0.47 25.79 26.02
N GLU A 427 0.43 26.60 26.56
CA GLU A 427 1.16 27.60 25.76
C GLU A 427 2.20 26.96 24.83
N ILE A 428 2.50 27.64 23.73
CA ILE A 428 3.60 27.29 22.84
C ILE A 428 4.92 27.65 23.52
N VAL A 429 5.84 26.69 23.58
CA VAL A 429 7.21 26.90 24.06
C VAL A 429 8.17 26.73 22.89
N ALA A 430 8.72 27.83 22.38
CA ALA A 430 9.70 27.82 21.30
C ALA A 430 11.13 27.94 21.86
N ASN A 431 11.99 26.96 21.58
CA ASN A 431 13.40 26.96 21.98
C ASN A 431 14.26 26.26 20.92
N ASN A 432 15.43 26.82 20.59
CA ASN A 432 16.43 26.20 19.72
C ASN A 432 15.86 25.66 18.39
N GLY A 433 15.02 26.44 17.71
CA GLY A 433 14.41 26.04 16.43
C GLY A 433 13.32 24.98 16.53
N LYS A 434 12.85 24.65 17.74
CA LYS A 434 11.75 23.71 17.99
C LYS A 434 10.61 24.39 18.74
N ILE A 435 9.40 23.90 18.50
CA ILE A 435 8.19 24.26 19.22
C ILE A 435 7.70 23.04 19.99
N SER A 436 7.36 23.23 21.27
CA SER A 436 6.70 22.23 22.10
C SER A 436 5.35 22.75 22.61
N VAL A 437 4.34 21.87 22.64
CA VAL A 437 3.02 22.15 23.20
C VAL A 437 2.64 20.98 24.12
N ASP A 438 2.23 21.32 25.35
CA ASP A 438 1.66 20.36 26.29
C ASP A 438 0.13 20.39 26.18
N VAL A 439 -0.49 19.22 26.09
CA VAL A 439 -1.96 19.07 26.03
C VAL A 439 -2.41 18.17 27.16
N LEU A 440 -3.28 18.68 28.04
CA LEU A 440 -3.91 17.89 29.09
C LEU A 440 -5.16 17.21 28.51
N VAL A 441 -5.15 15.88 28.46
CA VAL A 441 -6.29 15.07 28.05
C VAL A 441 -6.92 14.47 29.31
N THR A 442 -8.23 14.61 29.47
CA THR A 442 -8.98 14.01 30.58
C THR A 442 -10.11 13.16 30.03
N ASN A 443 -10.20 11.91 30.49
CA ASN A 443 -11.36 11.07 30.21
C ASN A 443 -12.53 11.52 31.11
N THR A 444 -13.55 12.10 30.49
CA THR A 444 -14.72 12.66 31.20
C THR A 444 -15.96 11.78 31.11
N GLY A 445 -15.89 10.66 30.38
CA GLY A 445 -16.98 9.69 30.33
C GLY A 445 -16.87 8.62 31.42
N ASN A 446 -17.56 7.50 31.19
CA ASN A 446 -17.83 6.48 32.22
C ASN A 446 -17.08 5.16 32.01
N VAL A 447 -16.32 5.02 30.92
CA VAL A 447 -15.53 3.83 30.61
C VAL A 447 -14.10 4.21 30.26
N ALA A 448 -13.16 3.29 30.45
CA ALA A 448 -11.77 3.53 30.08
C ALA A 448 -11.62 3.68 28.56
N GLY A 449 -10.66 4.47 28.11
CA GLY A 449 -10.39 4.67 26.68
C GLY A 449 -9.07 5.36 26.41
N LYS A 450 -8.67 5.37 25.14
CA LYS A 450 -7.53 6.15 24.62
C LYS A 450 -8.06 7.20 23.66
N ASP A 451 -7.35 8.31 23.53
CA ASP A 451 -7.64 9.33 22.53
C ASP A 451 -6.35 9.85 21.88
N VAL A 452 -6.50 10.53 20.75
CA VAL A 452 -5.39 11.08 19.96
C VAL A 452 -5.40 12.60 20.06
N VAL A 453 -4.28 13.18 20.46
CA VAL A 453 -4.01 14.60 20.37
C VAL A 453 -3.43 14.90 18.99
N GLN A 454 -4.06 15.82 18.25
CA GLN A 454 -3.62 16.21 16.90
C GLN A 454 -3.36 17.72 16.88
N LEU A 455 -2.14 18.11 16.49
CA LEU A 455 -1.78 19.51 16.26
C LEU A 455 -1.66 19.78 14.77
N TYR A 456 -2.25 20.89 14.35
CA TYR A 456 -2.22 21.37 12.98
C TYR A 456 -1.71 22.81 12.93
N PHE A 457 -1.11 23.21 11.81
CA PHE A 457 -0.75 24.60 11.58
C PHE A 457 -1.41 25.19 10.34
N ASN A 458 -1.75 26.48 10.44
CA ASN A 458 -2.17 27.35 9.35
C ASN A 458 -1.09 28.44 9.15
N PRO A 459 -0.33 28.39 8.04
CA PRO A 459 0.68 29.40 7.75
C PRO A 459 0.07 30.70 7.21
N PRO A 460 0.78 31.84 7.28
CA PRO A 460 0.37 33.06 6.59
C PRO A 460 0.33 32.83 5.07
N TYR A 461 -0.71 33.37 4.43
CA TYR A 461 -0.89 33.25 2.98
C TYR A 461 -1.04 34.62 2.33
N THR A 462 -0.18 34.89 1.35
CA THR A 462 -0.30 36.04 0.45
C THR A 462 -1.01 35.58 -0.83
N ASN A 463 -2.06 36.29 -1.23
CA ASN A 463 -2.85 35.95 -2.41
C ASN A 463 -1.97 35.86 -3.69
N GLY A 464 -1.85 34.66 -4.27
CA GLY A 464 -1.00 34.40 -5.44
C GLY A 464 0.50 34.24 -5.14
N GLY A 465 0.89 34.17 -3.86
CA GLY A 465 2.25 33.85 -3.41
C GLY A 465 2.55 32.34 -3.45
N ILE A 466 3.45 31.88 -2.57
CA ILE A 466 3.72 30.44 -2.40
C ILE A 466 2.43 29.75 -1.95
N GLU A 467 2.02 28.71 -2.66
CA GLU A 467 0.81 27.93 -2.35
C GLU A 467 0.93 27.30 -0.96
N LYS A 468 -0.13 27.43 -0.14
CA LYS A 468 -0.19 26.86 1.21
C LYS A 468 -1.60 26.42 1.57
N ALA A 469 -1.73 25.21 2.09
CA ALA A 469 -2.96 24.73 2.69
C ALA A 469 -3.22 25.41 4.05
N SER A 470 -4.49 25.61 4.40
CA SER A 470 -4.87 26.23 5.67
C SER A 470 -4.82 25.31 6.87
N THR A 471 -4.73 24.00 6.64
CA THR A 471 -4.69 22.98 7.68
C THR A 471 -3.62 21.96 7.31
N ASN A 472 -2.64 21.75 8.19
CA ASN A 472 -1.53 20.83 7.97
C ASN A 472 -1.18 20.15 9.29
N LEU A 473 -1.28 18.82 9.36
CA LEU A 473 -0.88 18.06 10.55
C LEU A 473 0.63 18.28 10.79
N ILE A 474 1.01 18.73 11.99
CA ILE A 474 2.41 18.97 12.37
C ILE A 474 2.91 18.00 13.45
N GLY A 475 2.00 17.38 14.18
CA GLY A 475 2.34 16.38 15.17
C GLY A 475 1.10 15.79 15.80
N PHE A 476 1.24 14.56 16.30
CA PHE A 476 0.19 13.88 17.04
C PHE A 476 0.82 13.01 18.12
N ALA A 477 0.00 12.65 19.11
CA ALA A 477 0.37 11.66 20.11
C ALA A 477 -0.89 10.99 20.66
N LYS A 478 -0.77 9.73 21.05
CA LYS A 478 -1.88 8.98 21.64
C LYS A 478 -1.71 8.84 23.13
N THR A 479 -2.79 8.97 23.88
CA THR A 479 -2.76 8.76 25.32
C THR A 479 -2.52 7.29 25.65
N LYS A 480 -2.06 7.04 26.87
CA LYS A 480 -2.25 5.73 27.52
C LYS A 480 -3.75 5.45 27.69
N LEU A 481 -4.09 4.25 28.16
CA LEU A 481 -5.47 3.94 28.55
C LEU A 481 -5.85 4.75 29.80
N LEU A 482 -6.76 5.70 29.67
CA LEU A 482 -7.23 6.55 30.75
C LEU A 482 -8.51 5.97 31.36
N GLN A 483 -8.51 5.77 32.68
CA GLN A 483 -9.73 5.44 33.43
C GLN A 483 -10.68 6.65 33.49
N PRO A 484 -11.98 6.47 33.77
CA PRO A 484 -12.91 7.57 34.02
C PRO A 484 -12.37 8.58 35.06
N GLY A 485 -12.29 9.85 34.68
CA GLY A 485 -11.74 10.93 35.50
C GLY A 485 -10.21 11.01 35.55
N GLU A 486 -9.49 10.08 34.92
CA GLU A 486 -8.03 10.14 34.79
C GLU A 486 -7.62 11.12 33.69
N SER A 487 -6.48 11.78 33.92
CA SER A 487 -5.86 12.69 32.95
C SER A 487 -4.42 12.29 32.64
N GLU A 488 -3.97 12.67 31.46
CA GLU A 488 -2.58 12.59 31.02
C GLU A 488 -2.20 13.88 30.29
N THR A 489 -0.99 14.39 30.55
CA THR A 489 -0.42 15.49 29.78
C THR A 489 0.50 14.91 28.71
N VAL A 490 0.15 15.14 27.44
CA VAL A 490 0.91 14.68 26.29
C VAL A 490 1.70 15.86 25.72
N LYS A 491 3.00 15.67 25.48
CA LYS A 491 3.89 16.70 24.92
C LYS A 491 4.17 16.40 23.45
N ILE A 492 3.83 17.32 22.57
CA ILE A 492 4.17 17.25 21.14
C ILE A 492 5.28 18.27 20.85
N THR A 493 6.33 17.85 20.14
CA THR A 493 7.46 18.71 19.76
C THR A 493 7.78 18.54 18.28
N PHE A 494 7.95 19.65 17.56
CA PHE A 494 8.27 19.68 16.13
C PHE A 494 9.28 20.79 15.82
N ALA A 495 9.97 20.71 14.67
CA ALA A 495 10.91 21.75 14.27
C ALA A 495 10.16 22.92 13.60
N VAL A 496 10.64 24.14 13.79
CA VAL A 496 10.06 25.34 13.15
C VAL A 496 10.17 25.22 11.62
N GLU A 497 11.23 24.58 11.12
CA GLU A 497 11.44 24.35 9.69
C GLU A 497 10.45 23.36 9.04
N ASP A 498 9.75 22.55 9.85
CA ASP A 498 8.70 21.63 9.36
C ASP A 498 7.46 22.39 8.85
N MET A 499 7.31 23.66 9.22
CA MET A 499 6.23 24.53 8.74
C MET A 499 6.57 25.26 7.43
N ALA A 500 7.77 25.03 6.85
CA ALA A 500 8.22 25.69 5.63
C ALA A 500 7.44 25.22 4.39
N SER A 501 7.31 26.10 3.41
CA SER A 501 6.70 25.79 2.10
C SER A 501 7.75 25.89 0.99
N PHE A 502 7.73 25.00 0.01
CA PHE A 502 8.68 25.07 -1.10
C PHE A 502 8.25 26.13 -2.13
N ASP A 503 9.07 27.15 -2.34
CA ASP A 503 8.85 28.14 -3.39
C ASP A 503 9.42 27.65 -4.71
N GLU A 504 8.57 27.02 -5.50
CA GLU A 504 8.94 26.54 -6.83
C GLU A 504 9.15 27.67 -7.86
N LYS A 505 8.77 28.93 -7.60
CA LYS A 505 8.76 29.99 -8.64
C LYS A 505 9.93 30.94 -8.52
N ILE A 506 10.17 31.48 -7.32
CA ILE A 506 11.09 32.60 -7.13
C ILE A 506 12.36 32.14 -6.43
N LYS A 507 12.26 31.57 -5.23
CA LYS A 507 13.43 31.19 -4.41
C LYS A 507 14.03 29.83 -4.78
N LYS A 508 13.24 28.91 -5.36
CA LYS A 508 13.65 27.52 -5.67
C LYS A 508 14.18 26.78 -4.43
N ALA A 509 13.59 27.05 -3.28
CA ALA A 509 14.01 26.57 -1.96
C ALA A 509 12.81 26.47 -1.01
N TYR A 510 12.98 25.79 0.13
CA TYR A 510 12.02 25.89 1.23
C TYR A 510 12.07 27.28 1.86
N VAL A 511 10.91 27.85 2.15
CA VAL A 511 10.76 29.18 2.74
C VAL A 511 9.75 29.12 3.87
N LEU A 512 10.13 29.67 5.03
CA LEU A 512 9.21 30.02 6.10
C LEU A 512 8.94 31.53 5.99
N GLU A 513 7.79 31.91 5.44
CA GLU A 513 7.47 33.32 5.22
C GLU A 513 7.11 34.02 6.53
N LYS A 514 7.52 35.28 6.68
CA LYS A 514 7.14 36.12 7.80
C LYS A 514 5.62 36.22 7.95
N GLY A 515 5.18 36.38 9.19
CA GLY A 515 3.78 36.50 9.53
C GLY A 515 3.42 35.65 10.74
N VAL A 516 2.12 35.44 10.94
CA VAL A 516 1.61 34.70 12.09
C VAL A 516 1.20 33.31 11.64
N TYR A 517 1.85 32.30 12.22
CA TYR A 517 1.46 30.91 12.09
C TYR A 517 0.48 30.59 13.21
N GLU A 518 -0.71 30.08 12.87
CA GLU A 518 -1.65 29.56 13.86
C GLU A 518 -1.34 28.08 14.08
N ILE A 519 -1.12 27.67 15.32
CA ILE A 519 -0.98 26.27 15.72
C ILE A 519 -2.22 25.92 16.54
N SER A 520 -2.94 24.91 16.10
CA SER A 520 -4.26 24.56 16.61
C SER A 520 -4.28 23.12 17.09
N LEU A 521 -4.90 22.94 18.26
CA LEU A 521 -5.35 21.64 18.73
C LEU A 521 -6.72 21.37 18.08
N GLN A 522 -6.85 20.24 17.40
CA GLN A 522 -8.08 19.87 16.70
C GLN A 522 -8.51 18.45 17.06
N GLU A 523 -9.82 18.18 17.02
CA GLU A 523 -10.39 16.82 17.20
C GLU A 523 -10.10 15.93 15.99
N ASP A 524 -10.17 16.54 14.81
CA ASP A 524 -9.86 16.02 13.49
C ASP A 524 -9.45 17.22 12.62
N SER A 525 -9.16 17.03 11.33
CA SER A 525 -8.73 18.11 10.43
C SER A 525 -9.71 19.29 10.26
N HIS A 526 -10.97 19.17 10.69
CA HIS A 526 -11.99 20.20 10.53
C HIS A 526 -12.35 20.89 11.86
N ASN A 527 -12.41 20.13 12.95
CA ASN A 527 -12.97 20.58 14.22
C ASN A 527 -11.89 21.14 15.16
N ILE A 528 -11.68 22.46 15.12
CA ILE A 528 -10.72 23.17 15.98
C ILE A 528 -11.23 23.29 17.43
N LEU A 529 -10.39 22.92 18.39
CA LEU A 529 -10.66 23.08 19.84
C LEU A 529 -10.06 24.35 20.42
N ASP A 530 -8.79 24.60 20.13
CA ASP A 530 -8.04 25.75 20.64
C ASP A 530 -6.89 26.11 19.69
N THR A 531 -6.44 27.37 19.73
CA THR A 531 -5.40 27.91 18.86
C THR A 531 -4.43 28.79 19.64
N ARG A 532 -3.13 28.65 19.35
CA ARG A 532 -2.07 29.58 19.75
C ARG A 532 -1.35 30.10 18.51
N THR A 533 -0.64 31.21 18.66
CA THR A 533 0.03 31.88 17.53
C THR A 533 1.54 31.88 17.70
N PHE A 534 2.26 31.63 16.62
CA PHE A 534 3.70 31.76 16.52
C PHE A 534 4.06 32.84 15.48
N PRO A 535 4.44 34.06 15.92
CA PRO A 535 4.86 35.11 15.00
C PRO A 535 6.29 34.88 14.51
N LEU A 536 6.49 35.11 13.21
CA LEU A 536 7.79 35.14 12.57
C LEU A 536 8.02 36.52 11.96
N GLU A 537 9.09 37.19 12.38
CA GLU A 537 9.38 38.59 12.00
C GLU A 537 9.92 38.71 10.56
N ASP A 538 10.76 37.77 10.15
CA ASP A 538 11.47 37.78 8.87
C ASP A 538 11.36 36.43 8.16
N ASP A 539 11.38 36.45 6.83
CA ASP A 539 11.41 35.22 6.02
C ASP A 539 12.70 34.44 6.32
N ILE A 540 12.56 33.13 6.52
CA ILE A 540 13.71 32.21 6.57
C ILE A 540 13.74 31.44 5.25
N VAL A 541 14.81 31.63 4.49
CA VAL A 541 15.06 30.86 3.26
C VAL A 541 16.03 29.74 3.58
N TYR A 542 15.62 28.50 3.28
CA TYR A 542 16.44 27.32 3.47
C TYR A 542 17.16 26.93 2.18
N GLY A 543 18.28 27.60 1.92
CA GLY A 543 19.10 27.43 0.71
C GLY A 543 20.57 27.16 1.02
N ASP A 544 21.46 27.39 0.05
CA ASP A 544 22.91 27.12 0.12
C ASP A 544 23.61 27.66 1.38
N THR A 545 23.13 28.78 1.91
CA THR A 545 23.73 29.46 3.07
C THR A 545 23.05 29.11 4.40
N ASN A 546 21.92 28.40 4.36
CA ASN A 546 21.09 28.08 5.53
C ASN A 546 20.23 26.83 5.25
N LYS A 547 20.86 25.67 5.02
CA LYS A 547 20.13 24.42 4.81
C LYS A 547 19.23 24.10 6.02
N ARG A 548 18.07 23.46 5.80
CA ARG A 548 17.31 22.86 6.91
C ARG A 548 18.19 21.88 7.68
N SER A 549 18.05 21.86 8.99
CA SER A 549 18.84 20.96 9.84
C SER A 549 18.50 19.49 9.58
N SER A 550 17.28 19.22 9.12
CA SER A 550 16.78 17.91 8.72
C SER A 550 17.28 17.39 7.38
N ASP A 551 17.78 18.26 6.49
CA ASP A 551 18.12 17.87 5.13
C ASP A 551 19.59 17.44 5.04
N ASP A 552 19.90 16.38 4.29
CA ASP A 552 21.30 16.01 4.00
C ASP A 552 21.96 17.00 3.03
N ALA A 553 21.20 17.48 2.04
CA ALA A 553 21.60 18.49 1.06
C ALA A 553 20.49 19.51 0.85
N VAL A 554 20.84 20.71 0.37
CA VAL A 554 19.86 21.77 0.09
C VAL A 554 18.89 21.30 -1.00
N ALA A 555 17.59 21.47 -0.74
CA ALA A 555 16.57 21.16 -1.72
C ALA A 555 16.64 22.13 -2.91
N THR A 556 16.79 21.58 -4.12
CA THR A 556 16.74 22.34 -5.39
C THR A 556 15.58 21.83 -6.24
N SER A 557 14.89 22.72 -6.96
CA SER A 557 13.86 22.29 -7.91
C SER A 557 14.48 21.52 -9.08
N LYS A 558 13.95 20.34 -9.37
CA LYS A 558 14.19 19.59 -10.62
C LYS A 558 12.93 19.53 -11.50
N LEU A 559 11.85 20.17 -11.04
CA LEU A 559 10.53 20.07 -11.65
C LEU A 559 10.34 21.03 -12.82
N ASP A 560 11.13 22.11 -12.91
CA ASP A 560 11.01 23.08 -14.00
C ASP A 560 11.19 22.44 -15.37
N ASP A 561 12.09 21.44 -15.45
CA ASP A 561 12.35 20.69 -16.68
C ASP A 561 11.33 19.57 -16.93
N MET A 562 10.50 19.22 -15.94
CA MET A 562 9.53 18.13 -16.03
C MET A 562 8.07 18.63 -16.02
N ARG A 563 7.84 19.93 -15.83
CA ARG A 563 6.50 20.50 -15.75
C ARG A 563 5.84 20.49 -17.12
N GLY A 564 4.71 19.78 -17.21
CA GLY A 564 3.86 19.78 -18.40
C GLY A 564 3.09 21.09 -18.60
N ASP A 565 2.48 21.23 -19.78
CA ASP A 565 1.61 22.36 -20.12
C ASP A 565 0.17 22.08 -19.60
N PHE A 566 -0.04 22.28 -18.30
CA PHE A 566 -1.34 22.18 -17.66
C PHE A 566 -1.51 23.21 -16.55
N THR A 567 -2.76 23.54 -16.25
CA THR A 567 -3.12 24.46 -15.17
C THR A 567 -3.07 23.73 -13.84
N VAL A 568 -2.23 24.22 -12.91
CA VAL A 568 -2.24 23.77 -11.51
C VAL A 568 -3.22 24.60 -10.70
N LEU A 569 -3.98 23.94 -9.83
CA LEU A 569 -4.89 24.55 -8.87
C LEU A 569 -4.14 25.54 -7.99
N SER A 570 -4.69 26.75 -7.84
CA SER A 570 -4.09 27.80 -7.04
C SER A 570 -5.10 28.32 -6.04
N ARG A 571 -4.68 28.54 -4.79
CA ARG A 571 -5.52 29.19 -3.78
C ARG A 571 -5.79 30.66 -4.10
N LYS A 572 -5.08 31.23 -5.08
CA LYS A 572 -5.25 32.61 -5.52
C LYS A 572 -6.70 32.92 -5.84
N ASP A 573 -7.16 34.07 -5.36
CA ASP A 573 -8.50 34.60 -5.57
C ASP A 573 -9.59 33.58 -5.17
N LYS A 574 -9.33 32.83 -4.08
CA LYS A 574 -10.24 31.82 -3.50
C LYS A 574 -10.48 30.63 -4.42
N PHE A 575 -9.42 30.06 -4.97
CA PHE A 575 -9.51 29.01 -5.98
C PHE A 575 -10.32 29.41 -7.21
N ALA A 576 -10.13 30.65 -7.70
CA ALA A 576 -10.84 31.14 -8.88
C ALA A 576 -10.62 30.26 -10.13
N ASN A 577 -9.54 29.48 -10.17
CA ASN A 577 -9.23 28.56 -11.27
C ASN A 577 -9.65 27.10 -11.00
N LEU A 578 -10.44 26.80 -9.96
CA LEU A 578 -10.81 25.42 -9.60
C LEU A 578 -11.41 24.63 -10.77
N GLU A 579 -12.43 25.18 -11.42
CA GLU A 579 -13.09 24.52 -12.56
C GLU A 579 -12.14 24.32 -13.75
N GLU A 580 -11.21 25.25 -13.99
CA GLU A 580 -10.27 25.13 -15.10
C GLU A 580 -9.17 24.11 -14.81
N ALA A 581 -8.61 24.12 -13.60
CA ALA A 581 -7.53 23.23 -13.20
C ALA A 581 -7.96 21.76 -13.15
N THR A 582 -9.21 21.47 -12.76
CA THR A 582 -9.70 20.10 -12.56
C THR A 582 -10.33 19.46 -13.81
N LYS A 583 -10.27 20.13 -14.97
CA LYS A 583 -10.69 19.55 -16.24
C LYS A 583 -9.83 18.35 -16.61
N ALA A 584 -10.42 17.40 -17.34
CA ALA A 584 -9.69 16.31 -17.95
C ALA A 584 -8.63 16.83 -18.94
N PRO A 585 -7.49 16.15 -19.09
CA PRO A 585 -6.46 16.54 -20.04
C PRO A 585 -7.02 16.50 -21.47
N THR A 586 -6.67 17.51 -22.27
CA THR A 586 -7.04 17.59 -23.70
C THR A 586 -5.82 17.50 -24.62
N ASN A 587 -4.61 17.72 -24.07
CA ASN A 587 -3.36 17.60 -24.79
C ASN A 587 -2.65 16.29 -24.39
N PHE A 588 -2.47 15.40 -25.36
CA PHE A 588 -1.80 14.12 -25.21
C PHE A 588 -0.51 14.07 -26.05
N VAL A 589 0.11 15.22 -26.30
CA VAL A 589 1.36 15.34 -27.07
C VAL A 589 2.47 15.73 -26.11
N LEU A 590 3.53 14.93 -26.04
CA LEU A 590 4.74 15.32 -25.31
C LEU A 590 5.47 16.40 -26.14
N PRO A 591 5.83 17.57 -25.58
CA PRO A 591 6.58 18.61 -26.30
C PRO A 591 7.86 18.08 -26.95
N GLU A 592 8.21 18.59 -28.13
CA GLU A 592 9.31 18.04 -28.95
C GLU A 592 10.69 18.12 -28.27
N ASP A 593 10.94 19.14 -27.46
CA ASP A 593 12.15 19.26 -26.64
C ASP A 593 12.22 18.16 -25.57
N LYS A 594 11.11 17.90 -24.87
CA LYS A 594 11.01 16.83 -23.87
C LYS A 594 11.04 15.44 -24.49
N LYS A 595 10.44 15.29 -25.67
CA LYS A 595 10.50 14.08 -26.47
C LYS A 595 11.94 13.78 -26.93
N ALA A 596 12.71 14.79 -27.33
CA ALA A 596 14.10 14.62 -27.74
C ALA A 596 15.01 14.16 -26.58
N GLU A 597 14.67 14.54 -25.34
CA GLU A 597 15.37 14.14 -24.12
C GLU A 597 14.86 12.82 -23.51
N PHE A 598 13.74 12.28 -24.00
CA PHE A 598 13.13 11.08 -23.45
C PHE A 598 14.03 9.85 -23.68
N LEU A 599 14.35 9.15 -22.59
CA LEU A 599 15.16 7.93 -22.61
C LEU A 599 14.40 6.77 -21.95
N ASN A 600 14.40 5.62 -22.62
CA ASN A 600 13.94 4.36 -22.05
C ASN A 600 14.70 3.18 -22.68
N ASN A 601 14.24 1.96 -22.42
CA ASN A 601 14.90 0.74 -22.90
C ASN A 601 14.98 0.63 -24.44
N SER A 602 14.17 1.36 -25.21
CA SER A 602 14.20 1.28 -26.69
C SER A 602 15.30 2.13 -27.33
N ASN A 603 15.75 3.19 -26.66
CA ASN A 603 16.68 4.18 -27.23
C ASN A 603 17.89 4.51 -26.34
N TYR A 604 17.98 3.94 -25.14
CA TYR A 604 19.11 4.15 -24.23
C TYR A 604 20.43 3.66 -24.86
N ASP A 605 21.41 4.55 -24.89
CA ASP A 605 22.79 4.27 -25.30
C ASP A 605 23.74 4.90 -24.29
N GLY A 606 24.26 4.07 -23.37
CA GLY A 606 25.15 4.53 -22.31
C GLY A 606 26.39 5.29 -22.80
N LYS A 607 26.86 5.01 -24.03
CA LYS A 607 28.03 5.71 -24.60
C LYS A 607 27.81 7.21 -24.80
N LYS A 608 26.55 7.64 -24.93
CA LYS A 608 26.21 9.07 -25.05
C LYS A 608 26.28 9.80 -23.72
N LEU A 609 26.34 9.06 -22.61
CA LEU A 609 26.43 9.56 -21.25
C LEU A 609 27.86 9.44 -20.69
N ASP A 610 28.75 8.72 -21.38
CA ASP A 610 30.16 8.64 -21.02
C ASP A 610 30.81 10.03 -21.10
N ILE A 611 31.36 10.52 -19.98
CA ILE A 611 32.11 11.77 -19.94
C ILE A 611 33.59 11.42 -20.17
N GLU A 612 34.21 11.99 -21.21
CA GLU A 612 35.59 11.64 -21.59
C GLU A 612 36.64 11.92 -20.49
N SER A 613 36.35 12.86 -19.59
CA SER A 613 37.20 13.17 -18.44
C SER A 613 37.04 12.22 -17.26
N ASP A 614 36.06 11.31 -17.27
CA ASP A 614 35.85 10.39 -16.17
C ASP A 614 36.97 9.37 -16.11
N GLU A 615 37.59 9.26 -14.94
CA GLU A 615 38.59 8.24 -14.67
C GLU A 615 37.90 6.96 -14.21
N MET A 616 38.30 5.83 -14.78
CA MET A 616 37.83 4.53 -14.30
C MET A 616 38.17 4.38 -12.82
N PRO A 617 37.20 3.97 -11.97
CA PRO A 617 37.49 3.69 -10.58
C PRO A 617 38.56 2.61 -10.50
N LYS A 618 39.37 2.69 -9.44
CA LYS A 618 40.35 1.65 -9.19
C LYS A 618 39.60 0.34 -8.90
N THR A 619 40.05 -0.72 -9.53
CA THR A 619 39.41 -2.04 -9.45
C THR A 619 40.46 -3.10 -9.13
N ASN A 620 40.00 -4.22 -8.58
CA ASN A 620 40.86 -5.35 -8.23
C ASN A 620 42.04 -4.97 -7.32
N ALA A 621 41.87 -3.95 -6.48
CA ALA A 621 42.75 -3.78 -5.35
C ALA A 621 42.71 -5.05 -4.49
N ASN A 622 43.81 -5.31 -3.79
CA ASN A 622 43.94 -6.46 -2.90
C ASN A 622 43.96 -5.96 -1.45
N ASN A 623 43.09 -5.00 -1.14
CA ASN A 623 42.92 -4.46 0.19
C ASN A 623 42.27 -5.55 1.05
N LYS A 624 42.75 -5.74 2.29
CA LYS A 624 42.31 -6.86 3.14
C LYS A 624 40.97 -6.62 3.85
N ILE A 625 40.26 -5.55 3.50
CA ILE A 625 39.02 -5.12 4.12
C ILE A 625 37.81 -5.96 3.67
N LYS A 626 36.88 -6.21 4.59
CA LYS A 626 35.62 -6.91 4.38
C LYS A 626 34.43 -5.99 4.67
N LEU A 627 33.32 -6.24 3.99
CA LEU A 627 32.08 -5.46 4.11
C LEU A 627 31.59 -5.37 5.57
N ALA A 628 31.73 -6.45 6.34
CA ALA A 628 31.30 -6.47 7.74
C ALA A 628 32.10 -5.50 8.64
N GLU A 629 33.32 -5.13 8.26
CA GLU A 629 34.17 -4.18 9.00
C GLU A 629 33.69 -2.74 8.86
N LEU A 630 32.84 -2.45 7.85
CA LEU A 630 32.31 -1.09 7.61
C LEU A 630 31.04 -0.79 8.41
N ARG A 631 30.54 -1.75 9.21
CA ARG A 631 29.33 -1.57 10.00
C ARG A 631 29.50 -0.43 11.00
N GLY A 632 28.65 0.60 10.89
CA GLY A 632 28.64 1.75 11.80
C GLY A 632 29.70 2.80 11.51
N LEU A 633 30.44 2.67 10.40
CA LEU A 633 31.28 3.75 9.89
C LEU A 633 30.43 4.83 9.23
N ASP A 634 30.95 6.06 9.22
CA ASP A 634 30.33 7.19 8.54
C ASP A 634 30.27 6.93 7.02
N TYR A 635 29.31 7.57 6.34
CA TYR A 635 29.13 7.42 4.89
C TYR A 635 30.40 7.81 4.10
N ASP A 636 31.12 8.84 4.55
CA ASP A 636 32.33 9.37 3.92
C ASP A 636 33.64 8.72 4.45
N ASP A 637 33.56 7.63 5.22
CA ASP A 637 34.75 6.95 5.73
C ASP A 637 35.58 6.33 4.57
N GLU A 638 36.90 6.56 4.58
CA GLU A 638 37.82 6.08 3.54
C GLU A 638 37.84 4.55 3.37
N ALA A 639 37.36 3.81 4.37
CA ALA A 639 37.16 2.37 4.30
C ALA A 639 36.17 1.96 3.19
N TRP A 640 35.17 2.79 2.86
CA TRP A 640 34.24 2.54 1.75
C TRP A 640 34.97 2.47 0.42
N GLU A 641 35.81 3.47 0.12
CA GLU A 641 36.64 3.48 -1.08
C GLU A 641 37.60 2.29 -1.12
N SER A 642 38.25 1.99 0.01
CA SER A 642 39.14 0.83 0.13
C SER A 642 38.44 -0.52 -0.15
N LEU A 643 37.16 -0.64 0.22
CA LEU A 643 36.33 -1.80 -0.08
C LEU A 643 35.91 -1.85 -1.55
N LEU A 644 35.44 -0.73 -2.11
CA LEU A 644 34.98 -0.61 -3.50
C LEU A 644 36.12 -0.87 -4.48
N ASP A 645 37.32 -0.38 -4.17
CA ASP A 645 38.57 -0.61 -4.90
C ASP A 645 38.85 -2.10 -5.17
N ASN A 646 38.39 -3.00 -4.30
CA ASN A 646 38.59 -4.44 -4.46
C ASN A 646 37.69 -5.04 -5.55
N LEU A 647 36.56 -4.41 -5.87
CA LEU A 647 35.59 -4.91 -6.83
C LEU A 647 36.18 -4.91 -8.24
N SER A 648 35.85 -5.93 -9.02
CA SER A 648 36.07 -5.91 -10.47
C SER A 648 34.85 -5.32 -11.16
N PHE A 649 35.00 -4.92 -12.42
CA PHE A 649 33.85 -4.58 -13.27
C PHE A 649 32.80 -5.70 -13.30
N ASP A 650 33.24 -6.96 -13.39
CA ASP A 650 32.34 -8.13 -13.40
C ASP A 650 31.61 -8.30 -12.05
N ASP A 651 32.26 -8.00 -10.91
CA ASP A 651 31.60 -8.01 -9.61
C ASP A 651 30.53 -6.93 -9.52
N MET A 652 30.83 -5.71 -9.97
CA MET A 652 29.87 -4.59 -10.01
C MET A 652 28.70 -4.90 -10.95
N SER A 653 29.00 -5.41 -12.15
CA SER A 653 28.00 -5.84 -13.13
C SER A 653 27.08 -6.92 -12.56
N LYS A 654 27.62 -7.91 -11.84
CA LYS A 654 26.82 -8.95 -11.17
C LYS A 654 25.92 -8.41 -10.07
N LEU A 655 26.38 -7.42 -9.29
CA LEU A 655 25.57 -6.80 -8.23
C LEU A 655 24.32 -6.13 -8.81
N VAL A 656 24.45 -5.49 -9.97
CA VAL A 656 23.33 -4.81 -10.66
C VAL A 656 22.47 -5.80 -11.44
N ALA A 657 23.08 -6.65 -12.28
CA ALA A 657 22.38 -7.48 -13.23
C ALA A 657 21.73 -8.74 -12.63
N LEU A 658 22.16 -9.18 -11.45
CA LEU A 658 21.65 -10.39 -10.78
C LEU A 658 21.04 -10.10 -9.41
N GLY A 659 20.66 -8.84 -9.15
CA GLY A 659 20.20 -8.32 -7.87
C GLY A 659 18.72 -8.53 -7.53
N GLY A 660 17.97 -9.33 -8.29
CA GLY A 660 16.55 -9.61 -8.02
C GLY A 660 16.21 -11.09 -8.23
N TYR A 661 15.55 -11.80 -7.31
CA TYR A 661 15.03 -11.46 -5.96
C TYR A 661 16.05 -11.77 -4.84
N GLN A 662 17.31 -11.46 -5.06
CA GLN A 662 18.41 -11.75 -4.14
C GLN A 662 19.59 -10.86 -4.48
N THR A 663 20.41 -10.50 -3.49
CA THR A 663 21.71 -9.90 -3.76
C THR A 663 22.77 -11.00 -3.94
N THR A 664 23.73 -10.83 -4.85
CA THR A 664 24.76 -11.86 -5.10
C THR A 664 25.89 -11.87 -4.06
N THR A 665 26.62 -12.99 -3.96
CA THR A 665 27.84 -13.11 -3.14
C THR A 665 29.03 -12.44 -3.82
N ILE A 666 29.80 -11.64 -3.10
CA ILE A 666 31.13 -11.17 -3.55
C ILE A 666 32.18 -11.61 -2.53
N GLY A 667 32.80 -12.77 -2.74
CA GLY A 667 33.68 -13.41 -1.75
C GLY A 667 34.91 -12.59 -1.38
N LYS A 668 35.48 -11.83 -2.32
CA LYS A 668 36.67 -10.99 -2.08
C LYS A 668 36.46 -9.93 -1.01
N ILE A 669 35.25 -9.34 -0.92
CA ILE A 669 34.86 -8.38 0.11
C ILE A 669 34.05 -9.03 1.25
N GLY A 670 33.90 -10.35 1.24
CA GLY A 670 33.11 -11.06 2.26
C GLY A 670 31.61 -10.76 2.21
N LYS A 671 31.10 -10.20 1.11
CA LYS A 671 29.66 -9.97 0.93
C LYS A 671 28.95 -11.30 0.74
N VAL A 672 28.01 -11.60 1.63
CA VAL A 672 27.13 -12.77 1.53
C VAL A 672 25.95 -12.51 0.59
N GLN A 673 25.29 -13.59 0.20
CA GLN A 673 24.02 -13.52 -0.50
C GLN A 673 22.92 -13.12 0.48
N THR A 674 21.97 -12.28 0.06
CA THR A 674 20.70 -12.07 0.78
C THR A 674 19.55 -12.47 -0.13
N VAL A 675 18.43 -12.88 0.46
CA VAL A 675 17.19 -13.15 -0.29
C VAL A 675 16.23 -12.03 0.04
N ASP A 676 15.67 -11.42 -0.99
CA ASP A 676 14.76 -10.29 -0.84
C ASP A 676 13.33 -10.83 -1.03
N CYS A 677 12.55 -10.78 0.04
CA CYS A 677 11.17 -11.25 0.06
C CYS A 677 10.22 -10.05 0.08
N ASP A 678 9.03 -10.22 -0.51
CA ASP A 678 7.88 -9.38 -0.15
C ASP A 678 7.54 -9.63 1.34
N GLY A 679 6.70 -8.87 2.01
CA GLY A 679 6.02 -7.65 1.65
C GLY A 679 5.65 -6.86 2.91
N PRO A 680 4.91 -5.74 2.79
CA PRO A 680 4.69 -4.81 3.90
C PRO A 680 4.06 -5.42 5.15
N SER A 681 3.09 -6.33 5.00
CA SER A 681 2.36 -6.93 6.13
C SER A 681 2.86 -8.31 6.54
N SER A 682 3.53 -9.05 5.66
CA SER A 682 4.08 -10.38 5.93
C SER A 682 5.26 -10.67 5.03
N ILE A 683 6.20 -11.49 5.51
CA ILE A 683 7.28 -12.01 4.68
C ILE A 683 6.73 -13.10 3.76
N ASN A 684 7.00 -12.99 2.47
CA ASN A 684 6.50 -13.85 1.40
C ASN A 684 7.63 -14.13 0.42
N ASN A 685 8.16 -15.34 0.49
CA ASN A 685 9.10 -15.81 -0.50
C ASN A 685 8.34 -16.44 -1.68
N ASN A 686 8.32 -15.75 -2.81
CA ASN A 686 7.57 -16.15 -4.01
C ASN A 686 8.03 -17.50 -4.63
N PHE A 687 9.22 -18.01 -4.26
CA PHE A 687 9.79 -19.23 -4.85
C PHE A 687 9.62 -20.46 -3.95
N THR A 688 9.86 -20.31 -2.65
CA THR A 688 9.74 -21.41 -1.67
C THR A 688 8.34 -21.52 -1.07
N LYS A 689 7.52 -20.47 -1.19
CA LYS A 689 6.26 -20.26 -0.46
C LYS A 689 6.41 -20.18 1.06
N LYS A 690 7.64 -20.16 1.58
CA LYS A 690 7.92 -19.85 2.97
C LYS A 690 7.66 -18.36 3.22
N GLY A 691 7.39 -18.04 4.47
CA GLY A 691 7.04 -16.70 4.86
C GLY A 691 6.76 -16.58 6.34
N SER A 692 6.21 -15.45 6.73
CA SER A 692 5.79 -15.17 8.09
C SER A 692 4.28 -15.07 8.21
N ILE A 693 3.83 -15.10 9.46
CA ILE A 693 2.52 -14.57 9.80
C ILE A 693 2.48 -13.09 9.40
N GLY A 694 1.39 -12.65 8.76
CA GLY A 694 1.09 -11.25 8.47
C GLY A 694 0.37 -10.42 9.55
N LEU A 695 0.89 -9.24 9.79
CA LEU A 695 0.26 -8.21 10.61
C LEU A 695 -0.86 -7.50 9.81
N PRO A 696 -1.70 -6.68 10.45
CA PRO A 696 -2.69 -5.86 9.74
C PRO A 696 -2.07 -5.00 8.62
N ALA A 697 -2.88 -4.61 7.66
CA ALA A 697 -2.46 -3.72 6.57
C ALA A 697 -2.00 -2.36 7.14
N THR A 698 -1.09 -1.69 6.44
CA THR A 698 -0.51 -0.41 6.89
C THR A 698 -1.56 0.68 7.11
N ILE A 699 -2.71 0.63 6.43
CA ILE A 699 -3.85 1.52 6.69
C ILE A 699 -4.43 1.32 8.11
N MET A 700 -4.53 0.08 8.59
CA MET A 700 -4.94 -0.21 9.97
C MET A 700 -3.91 0.34 10.96
N LEU A 701 -2.62 0.18 10.63
CA LEU A 701 -1.52 0.73 11.44
C LEU A 701 -1.57 2.27 11.48
N ALA A 702 -1.78 2.92 10.34
CA ALA A 702 -1.90 4.39 10.25
C ALA A 702 -3.10 4.90 11.06
N ASN A 703 -4.23 4.19 11.00
CA ASN A 703 -5.42 4.53 11.78
C ASN A 703 -5.19 4.46 13.31
N THR A 704 -4.13 3.78 13.78
CA THR A 704 -3.82 3.78 15.22
C THR A 704 -3.37 5.13 15.73
N PHE A 705 -2.76 5.98 14.88
CA PHE A 705 -2.06 7.20 15.29
C PHE A 705 -1.10 6.96 16.48
N ASN A 706 -0.44 5.79 16.48
CA ASN A 706 0.45 5.35 17.55
C ASN A 706 1.80 4.93 16.97
N THR A 707 2.82 5.79 17.13
CA THR A 707 4.17 5.55 16.61
C THR A 707 4.87 4.37 17.29
N ASP A 708 4.53 4.08 18.54
CA ASP A 708 5.13 2.95 19.27
C ASP A 708 4.67 1.61 18.68
N LEU A 709 3.41 1.53 18.25
CA LEU A 709 2.90 0.37 17.50
C LEU A 709 3.53 0.28 16.11
N ALA A 710 3.82 1.42 15.46
CA ALA A 710 4.52 1.42 14.18
C ALA A 710 5.98 0.93 14.31
N HIS A 711 6.68 1.32 15.38
CA HIS A 711 8.00 0.76 15.70
C HIS A 711 7.92 -0.73 16.01
N SER A 712 6.95 -1.14 16.84
CA SER A 712 6.74 -2.55 17.19
C SER A 712 6.42 -3.42 15.96
N PHE A 713 5.67 -2.87 15.00
CA PHE A 713 5.42 -3.52 13.70
C PHE A 713 6.73 -3.76 12.95
N GLY A 714 7.57 -2.72 12.81
CA GLY A 714 8.87 -2.82 12.14
C GLY A 714 9.80 -3.82 12.83
N ASP A 715 9.89 -3.77 14.16
CA ASP A 715 10.69 -4.69 14.96
C ASP A 715 10.21 -6.13 14.81
N SER A 716 8.90 -6.37 14.78
CA SER A 716 8.31 -7.70 14.58
C SER A 716 8.66 -8.27 13.20
N ILE A 717 8.52 -7.46 12.14
CA ILE A 717 8.91 -7.86 10.77
C ILE A 717 10.42 -8.13 10.71
N GLY A 718 11.25 -7.25 11.28
CA GLY A 718 12.70 -7.40 11.33
C GLY A 718 13.13 -8.68 12.04
N LYS A 719 12.52 -8.97 13.20
CA LYS A 719 12.76 -10.21 13.96
C LYS A 719 12.36 -11.46 13.17
N MET A 720 11.19 -11.45 12.53
CA MET A 720 10.74 -12.57 11.69
C MET A 720 11.58 -12.75 10.42
N ALA A 721 12.26 -11.70 9.94
CA ALA A 721 13.15 -11.75 8.79
C ALA A 721 14.56 -12.26 9.14
N ASP A 722 15.02 -12.03 10.37
CA ASP A 722 16.29 -12.54 10.90
C ASP A 722 16.24 -14.07 11.15
N GLU A 723 15.05 -14.59 11.51
CA GLU A 723 14.75 -16.03 11.68
C GLU A 723 14.58 -16.80 10.36
#